data_AF-A0A932DX69-F1
#
_entry.id   AF-A0A932DX69-F1
#
_cell.length_a   1.000
_cell.length_b   1.000
_cell.length_c   1.000
_cell.angle_alpha   90.00
_cell.angle_beta   90.00
_cell.angle_gamma   90.00
#
_symmetry.space_group_name_H-M   'P 1'
#
loop_
_entity.id
_entity.type
_entity.pdbx_description
1 polymer ?
#
loop_
_entity_poly.entity_id
_entity_poly.type
_entity_poly.pdbx_seq_one_letter_code
_entity_poly.pdbx_strand_id
1 'polypeptide(L)'
;MHMELGLRQVLRQEIRLEQSLQLSLRMIEQLATDTEREIQAEGRLLDAMLRDCDRGTYASVEDFVDRVGKRVRKKDRTDRTRCLVAQIRQAVALLACPDLAAVRELVQYGRDGVHCWMMDPIVCYAQLLTVWESASCATIDLRRVSLDVLCGQQRNAQGSPAVLDFLVDCTADARCTASLFTMISAALHRSAPRVVTAYAHHLLAVLPVGSCTELQCANALELLAAYDHYLGHGGVRGWPTDALRAYVAGCPDAEATSATSSIPPLVRALLPSGTSDAVMERLAARFGEPALRDATDAVRHVLRALQWLRGVPMGGKYLAHAVMVTEHAKAFLRVIQAINWAAWSSGRGEECTYPLDARTAEEVVLRLRNHQLDVTLGQLPLRPEYRERFTDAAMQMPPKVLEIVLRLTSVYSTHAKDALPVLARIVEAIMDGEFSAWRYAHDAASVQLKAIKAHPEWQQRTIAYRMLGDAERCTETLRAVALLQPVAAAAFVREYHTVWSPDLGSKLEEQILAIEEQFRDGRGSSGDRRALAEQAKRLRTMYRAARCIELFVLEPATIDHARSVWREFLGQPWAVPFHDCCAQAIAILDQPELRAMQCVTVTETDDLLDLLQVGVMPTLTCQRWTEHTSYNHCLLAYVADPNKKLWQLTSRNGEVIGRVVVRLLPFKRSALLLMEPPYSMRWSDDHTRVLLGEVLRKAARLAKAVGKPIAVGYVGVRRWGEWGKMFEELAKGVEVKPVTANFQPKLPESFNIAEYSDSLGGCLPRGHVLPHVARLTYLLVSPEREAVE
;
A
#
# COMPACT_ATOMS: atom_id res chain seq x y z
N MET A 1 -25.73 54.82 1.68
CA MET A 1 -25.95 54.51 3.11
C MET A 1 -26.91 53.34 3.35
N HIS A 2 -28.21 53.39 2.99
CA HIS A 2 -29.13 52.24 3.20
C HIS A 2 -28.75 50.98 2.39
N MET A 3 -28.20 51.13 1.19
CA MET A 3 -27.72 50.01 0.36
C MET A 3 -26.45 49.35 0.93
N GLU A 4 -25.53 50.14 1.49
CA GLU A 4 -24.33 49.63 2.19
C GLU A 4 -24.69 48.94 3.50
N LEU A 5 -25.70 49.43 4.23
CA LEU A 5 -26.23 48.78 5.42
C LEU A 5 -26.86 47.42 5.07
N GLY A 6 -27.64 47.34 4.00
CA GLY A 6 -28.20 46.09 3.49
C GLY A 6 -27.13 45.09 3.05
N LEU A 7 -26.14 45.53 2.27
CA LEU A 7 -25.01 44.69 1.84
C LEU A 7 -24.17 44.19 3.01
N ARG A 8 -23.87 45.05 4.00
CA ARG A 8 -23.15 44.63 5.21
C ARG A 8 -23.97 43.67 6.07
N GLN A 9 -25.29 43.77 6.06
CA GLN A 9 -26.18 42.90 6.81
C GLN A 9 -26.30 41.51 6.16
N VAL A 10 -26.38 41.47 4.82
CA VAL A 10 -26.30 40.23 4.03
C VAL A 10 -24.94 39.56 4.18
N LEU A 11 -23.83 40.30 4.03
CA LEU A 11 -22.48 39.76 4.22
C LEU A 11 -22.27 39.21 5.64
N ARG A 12 -22.81 39.90 6.65
CA ARG A 12 -22.76 39.42 8.05
C ARG A 12 -23.63 38.19 8.27
N GLN A 13 -24.78 38.08 7.61
CA GLN A 13 -25.60 36.86 7.64
C GLN A 13 -24.90 35.70 6.96
N GLU A 14 -24.28 35.91 5.79
CA GLU A 14 -23.52 34.90 5.05
C GLU A 14 -22.31 34.41 5.85
N ILE A 15 -21.52 35.32 6.43
CA ILE A 15 -20.39 34.96 7.30
C ILE A 15 -20.86 34.20 8.55
N ARG A 16 -21.99 34.60 9.15
CA ARG A 16 -22.58 33.90 10.32
C ARG A 16 -23.05 32.50 9.94
N LEU A 17 -23.69 32.33 8.79
CA LEU A 17 -24.10 31.04 8.25
C LEU A 17 -22.89 30.16 7.93
N GLU A 18 -21.86 30.70 7.29
CA GLU A 18 -20.64 29.97 6.97
C GLU A 18 -19.89 29.52 8.22
N GLN A 19 -19.74 30.39 9.24
CA GLN A 19 -19.09 30.06 10.51
C GLN A 19 -19.92 29.07 11.35
N SER A 20 -21.24 29.24 11.36
CA SER A 20 -22.17 28.31 12.01
C SER A 20 -22.08 26.93 11.38
N LEU A 21 -22.10 26.88 10.05
CA LEU A 21 -22.00 25.66 9.27
C LEU A 21 -20.63 25.01 9.48
N GLN A 22 -19.50 25.73 9.38
CA GLN A 22 -18.17 25.20 9.69
C GLN A 22 -18.06 24.59 11.09
N LEU A 23 -18.77 25.14 12.08
CA LEU A 23 -18.81 24.59 13.42
C LEU A 23 -19.68 23.33 13.50
N SER A 24 -20.90 23.37 12.95
CA SER A 24 -21.76 22.20 12.83
C SER A 24 -21.01 21.07 12.11
N LEU A 25 -20.27 21.38 11.06
CA LEU A 25 -19.45 20.45 10.29
C LEU A 25 -18.33 19.83 11.12
N ARG A 26 -17.59 20.62 11.91
CA ARG A 26 -16.56 20.10 12.84
C ARG A 26 -17.14 19.26 13.97
N MET A 27 -18.32 19.61 14.47
CA MET A 27 -19.02 18.83 15.49
C MET A 27 -19.53 17.51 14.90
N ILE A 28 -20.07 17.54 13.69
CA ILE A 28 -20.57 16.37 12.96
C ILE A 28 -19.44 15.42 12.53
N GLU A 29 -18.28 15.94 12.09
CA GLU A 29 -17.07 15.14 11.80
C GLU A 29 -16.58 14.36 13.03
N GLN A 30 -16.74 14.92 14.24
CA GLN A 30 -16.37 14.21 15.48
C GLN A 30 -17.40 13.15 15.86
N LEU A 31 -18.69 13.47 15.74
CA LEU A 31 -19.80 12.54 15.99
C LEU A 31 -19.72 11.28 15.09
N ALA A 32 -19.14 11.41 13.89
CA ALA A 32 -18.86 10.30 12.98
C ALA A 32 -17.88 9.23 13.49
N THR A 33 -17.27 9.48 14.65
CA THR A 33 -16.26 8.61 15.24
C THR A 33 -16.66 8.06 16.61
N ASP A 34 -17.92 8.22 17.00
CA ASP A 34 -18.38 8.07 18.39
C ASP A 34 -19.29 6.87 18.61
N THR A 35 -19.26 6.33 19.82
CA THR A 35 -20.24 5.33 20.25
C THR A 35 -21.55 6.03 20.62
N GLU A 36 -22.69 5.36 20.43
CA GLU A 36 -24.01 5.91 20.77
C GLU A 36 -24.08 6.50 22.18
N ARG A 37 -23.42 5.85 23.15
CA ARG A 37 -23.34 6.30 24.54
C ARG A 37 -22.61 7.64 24.71
N GLU A 38 -21.61 7.92 23.89
CA GLU A 38 -20.84 9.16 23.92
C GLU A 38 -21.62 10.30 23.24
N ILE A 39 -22.26 10.02 22.11
CA ILE A 39 -23.15 10.95 21.39
C ILE A 39 -24.28 11.42 22.33
N GLN A 40 -24.91 10.48 23.07
CA GLN A 40 -25.92 10.82 24.07
C GLN A 40 -25.38 11.68 25.22
N ALA A 41 -24.11 11.51 25.61
CA ALA A 41 -23.50 12.33 26.66
C ALA A 41 -23.24 13.77 26.21
N GLU A 42 -22.83 13.94 24.95
CA GLU A 42 -22.64 15.24 24.32
C GLU A 42 -23.98 15.95 24.08
N GLY A 43 -25.01 15.23 23.62
CA GLY A 43 -26.37 15.74 23.51
C GLY A 43 -26.92 16.26 24.84
N ARG A 44 -26.77 15.48 25.93
CA ARG A 44 -27.18 15.92 27.28
C ARG A 44 -26.44 17.18 27.75
N LEU A 45 -25.17 17.35 27.37
CA LEU A 45 -24.37 18.51 27.71
C LEU A 45 -24.85 19.76 26.96
N LEU A 46 -25.10 19.64 25.65
CA LEU A 46 -25.63 20.72 24.81
C LEU A 46 -27.05 21.13 25.25
N ASP A 47 -27.92 20.16 25.56
CA ASP A 47 -29.24 20.42 26.15
C ASP A 47 -29.16 21.21 27.46
N ALA A 48 -28.19 20.87 28.31
CA ALA A 48 -27.98 21.59 29.56
C ALA A 48 -27.50 23.02 29.31
N MET A 49 -26.60 23.24 28.35
CA MET A 49 -26.14 24.59 27.98
C MET A 49 -27.30 25.43 27.43
N LEU A 50 -28.14 24.86 26.56
CA LEU A 50 -29.29 25.57 25.99
C LEU A 50 -30.31 25.98 27.03
N ARG A 51 -30.70 25.06 27.92
CA ARG A 51 -31.60 25.38 29.03
C ARG A 51 -31.10 26.55 29.88
N ASP A 52 -29.80 26.67 30.05
CA ASP A 52 -29.23 27.71 30.88
C ASP A 52 -29.07 29.04 30.13
N CYS A 53 -28.87 29.00 28.81
CA CYS A 53 -29.05 30.17 27.94
C CYS A 53 -30.50 30.67 28.00
N ASP A 54 -31.49 29.78 27.85
CA ASP A 54 -32.92 30.12 27.89
C ASP A 54 -33.36 30.72 29.24
N ARG A 55 -32.74 30.29 30.34
CA ARG A 55 -32.99 30.80 31.69
C ARG A 55 -32.28 32.12 32.01
N GLY A 56 -31.48 32.66 31.08
CA GLY A 56 -30.65 33.84 31.35
C GLY A 56 -29.59 33.60 32.44
N THR A 57 -29.12 32.35 32.57
CA THR A 57 -28.15 31.95 33.62
C THR A 57 -26.78 32.61 33.46
N TYR A 58 -26.48 33.07 32.23
CA TYR A 58 -25.23 33.71 31.88
C TYR A 58 -25.43 35.22 31.81
N ALA A 59 -24.62 35.98 32.53
CA ALA A 59 -24.71 37.44 32.55
C ALA A 59 -24.06 38.09 31.32
N SER A 60 -23.08 37.41 30.71
CA SER A 60 -22.39 37.83 29.48
C SER A 60 -21.80 36.62 28.76
N VAL A 61 -21.24 36.83 27.56
CA VAL A 61 -20.56 35.76 26.81
C VAL A 61 -19.30 35.27 27.53
N GLU A 62 -18.57 36.15 28.22
CA GLU A 62 -17.44 35.78 29.06
C GLU A 62 -17.89 34.88 30.22
N ASP A 63 -19.01 35.21 30.88
CA ASP A 63 -19.61 34.37 31.93
C ASP A 63 -20.05 33.00 31.38
N PHE A 64 -20.55 32.95 30.13
CA PHE A 64 -20.80 31.68 29.44
C PHE A 64 -19.52 30.86 29.25
N VAL A 65 -18.47 31.44 28.67
CA VAL A 65 -17.20 30.77 28.41
C VAL A 65 -16.59 30.22 29.70
N ASP A 66 -16.63 31.00 30.78
CA ASP A 66 -16.10 30.62 32.10
C ASP A 66 -16.90 29.49 32.76
N ARG A 67 -18.23 29.59 32.76
CA ARG A 67 -19.10 28.57 33.38
C ARG A 67 -19.14 27.27 32.58
N VAL A 68 -19.06 27.34 31.26
CA VAL A 68 -19.05 26.16 30.38
C VAL A 68 -17.82 25.28 30.61
N GLY A 69 -16.64 25.86 30.87
CA GLY A 69 -15.47 25.04 31.26
C GLY A 69 -15.56 24.44 32.65
N LYS A 70 -16.30 25.08 33.56
CA LYS A 70 -16.52 24.59 34.93
C LYS A 70 -17.60 23.49 35.00
N ARG A 71 -18.43 23.32 33.96
CA ARG A 71 -19.54 22.35 33.90
C ARG A 71 -19.13 20.89 33.79
N VAL A 72 -17.92 20.58 33.34
CA VAL A 72 -17.51 19.18 33.21
C VAL A 72 -17.14 18.63 34.59
N ARG A 73 -18.14 18.09 35.30
CA ARG A 73 -18.00 17.42 36.60
C ARG A 73 -17.00 16.28 36.46
N LYS A 74 -16.21 16.00 37.51
CA LYS A 74 -15.12 15.01 37.47
C LYS A 74 -15.55 13.62 36.94
N LYS A 75 -16.80 13.22 37.20
CA LYS A 75 -17.41 11.95 36.74
C LYS A 75 -17.90 11.94 35.28
N ASP A 76 -18.09 13.13 34.69
CA ASP A 76 -18.58 13.32 33.32
C ASP A 76 -17.45 13.78 32.36
N ARG A 77 -16.19 13.82 32.84
CA ARG A 77 -14.98 14.23 32.10
C ARG A 77 -14.45 13.15 31.17
N THR A 78 -15.18 12.81 30.13
CA THR A 78 -14.54 12.18 28.97
C THR A 78 -13.57 13.19 28.33
N ASP A 79 -12.51 12.72 27.66
CA ASP A 79 -11.64 13.62 26.89
C ASP A 79 -12.42 14.33 25.77
N ARG A 80 -13.55 13.76 25.36
CA ARG A 80 -14.44 14.23 24.29
C ARG A 80 -15.36 15.37 24.69
N THR A 81 -16.06 15.27 25.83
CA THR A 81 -16.80 16.42 26.39
C THR A 81 -15.88 17.62 26.66
N ARG A 82 -14.60 17.38 26.99
CA ARG A 82 -13.58 18.45 27.07
C ARG A 82 -13.25 19.06 25.71
N CYS A 83 -13.17 18.25 24.65
CA CYS A 83 -12.94 18.71 23.28
C CYS A 83 -14.12 19.54 22.76
N LEU A 84 -15.36 19.03 22.91
CA LEU A 84 -16.59 19.74 22.55
C LEU A 84 -16.69 21.11 23.25
N VAL A 85 -16.43 21.15 24.56
CA VAL A 85 -16.38 22.41 25.33
C VAL A 85 -15.29 23.35 24.83
N ALA A 86 -14.10 22.84 24.48
CA ALA A 86 -13.02 23.66 23.94
C ALA A 86 -13.37 24.24 22.56
N GLN A 87 -14.07 23.48 21.72
CA GLN A 87 -14.51 23.92 20.40
C GLN A 87 -15.62 24.97 20.50
N ILE A 88 -16.62 24.78 21.35
CA ILE A 88 -17.65 25.80 21.61
C ILE A 88 -16.99 27.10 22.05
N ARG A 89 -15.99 27.03 22.95
CA ARG A 89 -15.23 28.21 23.37
C ARG A 89 -14.47 28.87 22.23
N GLN A 90 -13.80 28.08 21.41
CA GLN A 90 -13.08 28.58 20.23
C GLN A 90 -14.04 29.24 19.24
N ALA A 91 -15.22 28.65 19.03
CA ALA A 91 -16.24 29.17 18.13
C ALA A 91 -16.79 30.51 18.62
N VAL A 92 -17.11 30.59 19.91
CA VAL A 92 -17.55 31.82 20.56
C VAL A 92 -16.47 32.91 20.45
N ALA A 93 -15.20 32.55 20.56
CA ALA A 93 -14.09 33.50 20.39
C ALA A 93 -13.89 33.97 18.93
N LEU A 94 -14.37 33.22 17.95
CA LEU A 94 -14.30 33.56 16.52
C LEU A 94 -15.48 34.43 16.05
N LEU A 95 -16.57 34.49 16.83
CA LEU A 95 -17.69 35.37 16.53
C LEU A 95 -17.25 36.83 16.69
N ALA A 96 -17.34 37.62 15.63
CA ALA A 96 -17.11 39.06 15.69
C ALA A 96 -18.29 39.73 16.42
N CYS A 97 -18.12 39.96 17.73
CA CYS A 97 -19.14 40.45 18.68
C CYS A 97 -20.25 39.42 18.97
N PRO A 98 -19.97 38.36 19.75
CA PRO A 98 -21.01 37.45 20.19
C PRO A 98 -21.89 38.15 21.23
N ASP A 99 -23.20 38.09 21.06
CA ASP A 99 -24.16 38.25 22.14
C ASP A 99 -24.63 36.86 22.62
N LEU A 100 -25.32 36.81 23.76
CA LEU A 100 -25.82 35.53 24.29
C LEU A 100 -26.84 34.86 23.36
N ALA A 101 -27.50 35.63 22.48
CA ALA A 101 -28.39 35.09 21.46
C ALA A 101 -27.62 34.30 20.39
N ALA A 102 -26.52 34.85 19.87
CA ALA A 102 -25.63 34.17 18.94
C ALA A 102 -24.97 32.93 19.56
N VAL A 103 -24.58 33.00 20.83
CA VAL A 103 -24.04 31.84 21.58
C VAL A 103 -25.11 30.76 21.73
N ARG A 104 -26.34 31.12 22.08
CA ARG A 104 -27.48 30.19 22.17
C ARG A 104 -27.74 29.51 20.83
N GLU A 105 -27.77 30.28 19.75
CA GLU A 105 -27.96 29.78 18.38
C GLU A 105 -26.86 28.78 18.02
N LEU A 106 -25.61 29.09 18.35
CA LEU A 106 -24.45 28.22 18.14
C LEU A 106 -24.56 26.89 18.92
N VAL A 107 -24.97 26.93 20.18
CA VAL A 107 -25.19 25.70 20.96
C VAL A 107 -26.39 24.92 20.42
N GLN A 108 -27.41 25.61 19.91
CA GLN A 108 -28.59 25.00 19.29
C GLN A 108 -28.20 24.24 18.03
N TYR A 109 -27.37 24.83 17.16
CA TYR A 109 -26.84 24.15 15.98
C TYR A 109 -25.98 22.94 16.34
N GLY A 110 -25.19 23.02 17.40
CA GLY A 110 -24.45 21.87 17.91
C GLY A 110 -25.37 20.74 18.37
N ARG A 111 -26.43 21.08 19.12
CA ARG A 111 -27.45 20.14 19.58
C ARG A 111 -28.20 19.52 18.42
N ASP A 112 -28.57 20.32 17.43
CA ASP A 112 -29.26 19.88 16.23
C ASP A 112 -28.35 18.95 15.40
N GLY A 113 -27.05 19.23 15.31
CA GLY A 113 -26.08 18.31 14.70
C GLY A 113 -25.98 16.95 15.43
N VAL A 114 -26.01 16.94 16.77
CA VAL A 114 -26.08 15.71 17.57
C VAL A 114 -27.41 14.97 17.36
N HIS A 115 -28.52 15.69 17.32
CA HIS A 115 -29.84 15.11 17.05
C HIS A 115 -29.94 14.55 15.63
N CYS A 116 -29.48 15.27 14.60
CA CYS A 116 -29.37 14.78 13.22
C CYS A 116 -28.53 13.51 13.13
N TRP A 117 -27.52 13.36 14.00
CA TRP A 117 -26.74 12.13 14.11
C TRP A 117 -27.49 10.94 14.72
N MET A 118 -28.47 11.23 15.57
CA MET A 118 -29.34 10.26 16.25
C MET A 118 -30.69 10.05 15.54
N MET A 119 -31.00 10.83 14.51
CA MET A 119 -32.24 10.74 13.75
C MET A 119 -32.19 9.61 12.72
N ASP A 120 -33.37 9.17 12.27
CA ASP A 120 -33.50 8.29 11.12
C ASP A 120 -32.71 8.88 9.93
N PRO A 121 -31.81 8.10 9.29
CA PRO A 121 -31.04 8.52 8.12
C PRO A 121 -31.86 9.22 7.02
N ILE A 122 -33.15 8.88 6.89
CA ILE A 122 -34.08 9.49 5.93
C ILE A 122 -34.32 10.98 6.23
N VAL A 123 -34.39 11.37 7.50
CA VAL A 123 -34.64 12.77 7.89
C VAL A 123 -33.38 13.61 7.76
N CYS A 124 -32.22 13.04 8.11
CA CYS A 124 -30.91 13.66 7.91
C CYS A 124 -30.64 13.89 6.42
N TYR A 125 -31.04 12.95 5.57
CA TYR A 125 -31.02 13.06 4.12
C TYR A 125 -31.85 14.24 3.58
N ALA A 126 -33.13 14.34 3.95
CA ALA A 126 -34.00 15.42 3.46
C ALA A 126 -33.46 16.83 3.80
N GLN A 127 -32.86 16.97 4.98
CA GLN A 127 -32.24 18.23 5.41
C GLN A 127 -30.95 18.54 4.65
N LEU A 128 -30.08 17.54 4.43
CA LEU A 128 -28.84 17.71 3.67
C LEU A 128 -29.09 17.98 2.18
N LEU A 129 -30.12 17.36 1.59
CA LEU A 129 -30.56 17.64 0.23
C LEU A 129 -31.06 19.09 0.09
N THR A 130 -31.88 19.55 1.06
CA THR A 130 -32.35 20.95 1.09
C THR A 130 -31.17 21.94 1.21
N VAL A 131 -30.15 21.60 2.00
CA VAL A 131 -28.91 22.39 2.12
C VAL A 131 -28.12 22.36 0.80
N TRP A 132 -28.01 21.20 0.16
CA TRP A 132 -27.31 21.01 -1.12
C TRP A 132 -27.95 21.81 -2.27
N GLU A 133 -29.28 21.87 -2.29
CA GLU A 133 -30.06 22.60 -3.27
C GLU A 133 -30.05 24.12 -3.03
N SER A 134 -29.72 24.58 -1.81
CA SER A 134 -29.68 26.00 -1.47
C SER A 134 -28.53 26.74 -2.19
N ALA A 135 -28.79 27.99 -2.61
CA ALA A 135 -27.79 28.86 -3.25
C ALA A 135 -26.55 29.11 -2.36
N SER A 136 -26.70 28.95 -1.05
CA SER A 136 -25.65 29.06 -0.02
C SER A 136 -24.64 27.90 -0.01
N CYS A 137 -24.91 26.77 -0.66
CA CYS A 137 -24.00 25.61 -0.74
C CYS A 137 -23.06 25.65 -1.97
N ALA A 138 -22.55 26.84 -2.27
CA ALA A 138 -21.79 27.12 -3.50
C ALA A 138 -20.34 26.60 -3.49
N THR A 139 -19.78 26.26 -2.32
CA THR A 139 -18.37 25.86 -2.22
C THR A 139 -18.18 24.35 -2.23
N ILE A 140 -17.09 23.90 -2.86
CA ILE A 140 -16.68 22.49 -2.94
C ILE A 140 -16.43 21.88 -1.56
N ASP A 141 -15.93 22.66 -0.60
CA ASP A 141 -15.67 22.19 0.77
C ASP A 141 -16.95 21.86 1.53
N LEU A 142 -18.00 22.67 1.38
CA LEU A 142 -19.30 22.42 1.98
C LEU A 142 -19.94 21.12 1.48
N ARG A 143 -19.83 20.91 0.17
CA ARG A 143 -20.29 19.68 -0.47
C ARG A 143 -19.48 18.46 -0.03
N ARG A 144 -18.16 18.58 0.12
CA ARG A 144 -17.29 17.52 0.64
C ARG A 144 -17.73 17.08 2.03
N VAL A 145 -18.00 18.03 2.91
CA VAL A 145 -18.36 17.67 4.29
C VAL A 145 -19.73 17.02 4.35
N SER A 146 -20.75 17.49 3.63
CA SER A 146 -22.06 16.82 3.56
C SER A 146 -21.93 15.34 3.15
N LEU A 147 -21.00 15.05 2.24
CA LEU A 147 -20.64 13.68 1.85
C LEU A 147 -19.98 12.89 2.99
N ASP A 148 -19.05 13.49 3.72
CA ASP A 148 -18.40 12.85 4.87
C ASP A 148 -19.39 12.55 6.01
N VAL A 149 -20.39 13.42 6.25
CA VAL A 149 -21.49 13.20 7.21
C VAL A 149 -22.31 11.96 6.83
N LEU A 150 -22.71 11.86 5.56
CA LEU A 150 -23.51 10.75 5.04
C LEU A 150 -22.74 9.43 5.07
N CYS A 151 -21.45 9.44 4.69
CA CYS A 151 -20.57 8.28 4.80
C CYS A 151 -20.37 7.84 6.26
N GLY A 152 -20.40 8.78 7.22
CA GLY A 152 -20.40 8.49 8.65
C GLY A 152 -21.66 7.76 9.12
N GLN A 153 -22.84 8.24 8.72
CA GLN A 153 -24.16 7.67 9.04
C GLN A 153 -24.36 6.25 8.47
N GLN A 154 -23.77 5.98 7.31
CA GLN A 154 -23.84 4.67 6.63
C GLN A 154 -23.26 3.50 7.44
N ARG A 155 -22.41 3.76 8.43
CA ARG A 155 -21.84 2.70 9.31
C ARG A 155 -22.90 2.06 10.20
N ASN A 156 -24.06 2.69 10.37
CA ASN A 156 -25.22 2.11 11.02
C ASN A 156 -26.10 1.45 9.94
N ALA A 157 -26.33 0.13 10.05
CA ALA A 157 -26.76 -0.78 8.98
C ALA A 157 -28.11 -0.49 8.26
N GLN A 158 -28.80 0.60 8.57
CA GLN A 158 -30.15 0.93 8.06
C GLN A 158 -30.18 2.09 7.04
N GLY A 159 -29.08 2.85 6.84
CA GLY A 159 -29.08 4.07 6.00
C GLY A 159 -28.83 3.90 4.49
N SER A 160 -28.88 2.68 3.94
CA SER A 160 -28.40 2.41 2.56
C SER A 160 -29.19 3.07 1.41
N PRO A 161 -30.54 3.22 1.46
CA PRO A 161 -31.30 3.77 0.33
C PRO A 161 -31.20 5.30 0.21
N ALA A 162 -31.38 6.03 1.32
CA ALA A 162 -31.39 7.49 1.32
C ALA A 162 -30.02 8.10 0.98
N VAL A 163 -28.92 7.47 1.41
CA VAL A 163 -27.56 7.86 0.99
C VAL A 163 -27.38 7.66 -0.52
N LEU A 164 -28.05 6.67 -1.09
CA LEU A 164 -27.98 6.40 -2.52
C LEU A 164 -28.71 7.48 -3.33
N ASP A 165 -29.94 7.81 -2.91
CA ASP A 165 -30.77 8.83 -3.55
C ASP A 165 -30.05 10.20 -3.52
N PHE A 166 -29.35 10.52 -2.44
CA PHE A 166 -28.50 11.72 -2.36
C PHE A 166 -27.39 11.73 -3.41
N LEU A 167 -26.65 10.64 -3.52
CA LEU A 167 -25.52 10.55 -4.43
C LEU A 167 -25.96 10.58 -5.90
N VAL A 168 -27.14 10.01 -6.17
CA VAL A 168 -27.87 10.09 -7.44
C VAL A 168 -28.20 11.55 -7.75
N ASP A 169 -28.87 12.26 -6.84
CA ASP A 169 -29.26 13.65 -7.05
C ASP A 169 -28.03 14.59 -7.19
N CYS A 170 -26.96 14.32 -6.44
CA CYS A 170 -25.70 15.06 -6.51
C CYS A 170 -24.94 14.87 -7.83
N THR A 171 -25.06 13.70 -8.47
CA THR A 171 -24.39 13.40 -9.74
C THR A 171 -25.21 13.78 -10.95
N ALA A 172 -26.54 13.83 -10.80
CA ALA A 172 -27.46 14.36 -11.81
C ALA A 172 -27.44 15.90 -11.89
N ASP A 173 -26.97 16.61 -10.84
CA ASP A 173 -26.82 18.07 -10.87
C ASP A 173 -25.76 18.51 -11.90
N ALA A 174 -26.16 19.33 -12.87
CA ALA A 174 -25.28 19.91 -13.90
C ALA A 174 -24.09 20.72 -13.32
N ARG A 175 -24.13 21.08 -12.04
CA ARG A 175 -23.06 21.76 -11.29
C ARG A 175 -22.05 20.78 -10.66
N CYS A 176 -22.16 19.48 -10.92
CA CYS A 176 -21.22 18.48 -10.43
C CYS A 176 -19.90 18.56 -11.22
N THR A 177 -18.89 19.17 -10.61
CA THR A 177 -17.57 19.32 -11.24
C THR A 177 -16.77 18.02 -11.21
N ALA A 178 -15.79 17.88 -12.11
CA ALA A 178 -14.81 16.78 -12.12
C ALA A 178 -14.15 16.51 -10.75
N SER A 179 -13.81 17.58 -10.02
CA SER A 179 -13.26 17.48 -8.66
C SER A 179 -14.25 16.93 -7.65
N LEU A 180 -15.52 17.36 -7.72
CA LEU A 180 -16.58 16.90 -6.84
C LEU A 180 -16.91 15.43 -7.09
N PHE A 181 -16.98 15.04 -8.37
CA PHE A 181 -17.16 13.65 -8.79
C PHE A 181 -16.04 12.73 -8.27
N THR A 182 -14.78 13.18 -8.36
CA THR A 182 -13.61 12.43 -7.86
C THR A 182 -13.68 12.24 -6.34
N MET A 183 -14.13 13.25 -5.60
CA MET A 183 -14.36 13.14 -4.15
C MET A 183 -15.50 12.19 -3.81
N ILE A 184 -16.62 12.23 -4.56
CA ILE A 184 -17.73 11.29 -4.40
C ILE A 184 -17.26 9.85 -4.62
N SER A 185 -16.52 9.58 -5.70
CA SER A 185 -15.95 8.25 -5.99
C SER A 185 -14.97 7.78 -4.89
N ALA A 186 -14.11 8.68 -4.39
CA ALA A 186 -13.17 8.37 -3.32
C ALA A 186 -13.86 8.11 -1.96
N ALA A 187 -14.95 8.82 -1.67
CA ALA A 187 -15.78 8.59 -0.49
C ALA A 187 -16.48 7.23 -0.57
N LEU A 188 -17.01 6.89 -1.75
CA LEU A 188 -17.69 5.61 -2.01
C LEU A 188 -16.76 4.40 -1.93
N HIS A 189 -15.50 4.53 -2.33
CA HIS A 189 -14.49 3.49 -2.10
C HIS A 189 -14.32 3.12 -0.62
N ARG A 190 -14.72 3.99 0.31
CA ARG A 190 -14.62 3.78 1.76
C ARG A 190 -15.94 3.31 2.39
N SER A 191 -17.01 3.17 1.59
CA SER A 191 -18.38 2.88 2.01
C SER A 191 -18.72 1.38 1.91
N ALA A 192 -19.83 0.97 2.55
CA ALA A 192 -20.29 -0.42 2.51
C ALA A 192 -20.59 -0.88 1.05
N PRO A 193 -20.28 -2.14 0.69
CA PRO A 193 -20.39 -2.64 -0.68
C PRO A 193 -21.72 -2.31 -1.37
N ARG A 194 -22.86 -2.43 -0.66
CA ARG A 194 -24.21 -2.17 -1.18
C ARG A 194 -24.45 -0.77 -1.76
N VAL A 195 -23.73 0.25 -1.28
CA VAL A 195 -23.87 1.64 -1.78
C VAL A 195 -22.99 1.88 -3.01
N VAL A 196 -21.78 1.31 -3.04
CA VAL A 196 -20.92 1.27 -4.24
C VAL A 196 -21.66 0.59 -5.39
N THR A 197 -22.32 -0.51 -5.07
CA THR A 197 -23.14 -1.32 -5.97
C THR A 197 -24.25 -0.51 -6.66
N ALA A 198 -25.09 0.20 -5.90
CA ALA A 198 -26.24 0.89 -6.49
C ALA A 198 -25.89 2.28 -7.07
N TYR A 199 -24.78 2.91 -6.64
CA TYR A 199 -24.20 4.06 -7.33
C TYR A 199 -23.57 3.69 -8.67
N ALA A 200 -22.95 2.51 -8.78
CA ALA A 200 -22.46 1.99 -10.06
C ALA A 200 -23.60 1.77 -11.08
N HIS A 201 -24.80 1.34 -10.64
CA HIS A 201 -26.00 1.29 -11.49
C HIS A 201 -26.41 2.66 -12.01
N HIS A 202 -26.41 3.66 -11.13
CA HIS A 202 -26.74 5.02 -11.52
C HIS A 202 -25.72 5.59 -12.52
N LEU A 203 -24.42 5.42 -12.27
CA LEU A 203 -23.38 5.85 -13.20
C LEU A 203 -23.54 5.21 -14.59
N LEU A 204 -23.83 3.91 -14.65
CA LEU A 204 -24.13 3.24 -15.92
C LEU A 204 -25.38 3.83 -16.60
N ALA A 205 -26.42 4.23 -15.86
CA ALA A 205 -27.61 4.84 -16.44
C ALA A 205 -27.39 6.27 -16.97
N VAL A 206 -26.42 7.03 -16.42
CA VAL A 206 -26.18 8.46 -16.79
C VAL A 206 -25.03 8.63 -17.79
N LEU A 207 -24.10 7.68 -17.88
CA LEU A 207 -23.01 7.64 -18.86
C LEU A 207 -23.41 7.81 -20.35
N PRO A 208 -24.63 7.45 -20.83
CA PRO A 208 -25.02 7.64 -22.23
C PRO A 208 -25.37 9.08 -22.63
N VAL A 209 -25.64 9.97 -21.66
CA VAL A 209 -26.04 11.34 -21.98
C VAL A 209 -24.78 12.15 -22.24
N GLY A 210 -24.61 12.69 -23.46
CA GLY A 210 -23.40 13.34 -24.01
C GLY A 210 -22.85 14.58 -23.29
N SER A 211 -22.84 14.56 -21.96
CA SER A 211 -22.41 15.59 -21.02
C SER A 211 -21.33 15.09 -20.04
N CYS A 212 -21.04 13.78 -20.02
CA CYS A 212 -19.96 13.23 -19.21
C CYS A 212 -18.57 13.59 -19.79
N THR A 213 -17.74 14.22 -18.96
CA THR A 213 -16.33 14.47 -19.25
C THR A 213 -15.51 13.18 -19.24
N GLU A 214 -14.41 13.15 -19.99
CA GLU A 214 -13.49 12.00 -20.11
C GLU A 214 -13.03 11.44 -18.75
N LEU A 215 -12.86 12.33 -17.75
CA LEU A 215 -12.47 11.96 -16.38
C LEU A 215 -13.61 11.26 -15.61
N GLN A 216 -14.86 11.65 -15.84
CA GLN A 216 -16.03 11.01 -15.22
C GLN A 216 -16.21 9.59 -15.74
N CYS A 217 -15.99 9.36 -17.03
CA CYS A 217 -15.97 8.02 -17.60
C CYS A 217 -14.83 7.17 -17.02
N ALA A 218 -13.61 7.69 -16.97
CA ALA A 218 -12.46 6.97 -16.42
C ALA A 218 -12.67 6.58 -14.94
N ASN A 219 -13.17 7.51 -14.11
CA ASN A 219 -13.45 7.26 -12.70
C ASN A 219 -14.62 6.28 -12.48
N ALA A 220 -15.66 6.33 -13.31
CA ALA A 220 -16.76 5.36 -13.27
C ALA A 220 -16.29 3.94 -13.63
N LEU A 221 -15.42 3.84 -14.64
CA LEU A 221 -14.77 2.59 -15.05
C LEU A 221 -13.85 2.03 -13.95
N GLU A 222 -13.13 2.90 -13.24
CA GLU A 222 -12.29 2.52 -12.11
C GLU A 222 -13.11 2.01 -10.92
N LEU A 223 -14.25 2.65 -10.64
CA LEU A 223 -15.18 2.20 -9.59
C LEU A 223 -15.75 0.81 -9.91
N LEU A 224 -16.10 0.57 -11.17
CA LEU A 224 -16.60 -0.73 -11.67
C LEU A 224 -15.53 -1.82 -11.64
N ALA A 225 -14.28 -1.51 -12.02
CA ALA A 225 -13.17 -2.47 -12.00
C ALA A 225 -12.73 -2.83 -10.57
N ALA A 226 -12.74 -1.86 -9.65
CA ALA A 226 -12.51 -2.11 -8.23
C ALA A 226 -13.62 -2.97 -7.61
N TYR A 227 -14.85 -2.84 -8.10
CA TYR A 227 -15.98 -3.66 -7.65
C TYR A 227 -15.87 -5.13 -8.10
N ASP A 228 -15.38 -5.39 -9.31
CA ASP A 228 -15.10 -6.74 -9.80
C ASP A 228 -14.06 -7.48 -8.93
N HIS A 229 -13.05 -6.75 -8.46
CA HIS A 229 -12.08 -7.24 -7.48
C HIS A 229 -12.72 -7.63 -6.13
N TYR A 230 -13.74 -6.88 -5.66
CA TYR A 230 -14.49 -7.23 -4.45
C TYR A 230 -15.38 -8.47 -4.61
N LEU A 231 -15.91 -8.72 -5.81
CA LEU A 231 -16.71 -9.92 -6.11
C LEU A 231 -15.87 -11.20 -6.15
N GLY A 232 -14.59 -11.10 -6.54
CA GLY A 232 -13.65 -12.23 -6.59
C GLY A 232 -13.28 -12.84 -5.23
N HIS A 233 -13.48 -12.12 -4.12
CA HIS A 233 -13.05 -12.55 -2.78
C HIS A 233 -14.13 -13.20 -1.90
N GLY A 234 -15.26 -13.62 -2.49
CA GLY A 234 -16.19 -14.56 -1.86
C GLY A 234 -17.22 -13.91 -0.95
N GLY A 235 -18.50 -13.97 -1.34
CA GLY A 235 -19.60 -13.70 -0.41
C GLY A 235 -20.93 -13.27 -1.02
N VAL A 236 -20.98 -12.75 -2.25
CA VAL A 236 -22.24 -12.24 -2.83
C VAL A 236 -22.72 -13.16 -3.94
N ARG A 237 -23.26 -14.34 -3.58
CA ARG A 237 -24.09 -15.13 -4.49
C ARG A 237 -25.52 -14.56 -4.47
N GLY A 238 -25.99 -14.10 -5.62
CA GLY A 238 -27.38 -13.68 -5.82
C GLY A 238 -27.55 -12.26 -6.34
N TRP A 239 -26.77 -11.84 -7.36
CA TRP A 239 -26.94 -10.53 -8.01
C TRP A 239 -27.27 -10.63 -9.50
N PRO A 240 -28.09 -9.72 -10.05
CA PRO A 240 -28.77 -9.94 -11.32
C PRO A 240 -27.90 -9.46 -12.49
N THR A 241 -27.41 -10.43 -13.24
CA THR A 241 -26.91 -10.31 -14.62
C THR A 241 -27.78 -9.42 -15.53
N ASP A 242 -29.03 -9.17 -15.16
CA ASP A 242 -30.05 -8.53 -15.98
C ASP A 242 -29.93 -7.01 -16.09
N ALA A 243 -29.37 -6.30 -15.10
CA ALA A 243 -29.20 -4.85 -15.18
C ALA A 243 -27.95 -4.43 -15.97
N LEU A 244 -26.89 -5.26 -15.94
CA LEU A 244 -25.77 -5.14 -16.88
C LEU A 244 -26.24 -5.48 -18.31
N ARG A 245 -27.08 -6.52 -18.48
CA ARG A 245 -27.75 -6.81 -19.76
C ARG A 245 -28.65 -5.68 -20.24
N ALA A 246 -29.37 -4.99 -19.35
CA ALA A 246 -30.24 -3.86 -19.70
C ALA A 246 -29.45 -2.62 -20.15
N TYR A 247 -28.31 -2.32 -19.51
CA TYR A 247 -27.39 -1.28 -19.98
C TYR A 247 -26.79 -1.62 -21.36
N VAL A 248 -26.40 -2.89 -21.55
CA VAL A 248 -25.92 -3.38 -22.85
C VAL A 248 -27.02 -3.32 -23.91
N ALA A 249 -28.26 -3.67 -23.55
CA ALA A 249 -29.44 -3.62 -24.43
C ALA A 249 -29.90 -2.20 -24.78
N GLY A 250 -29.54 -1.19 -23.98
CA GLY A 250 -29.87 0.23 -24.22
C GLY A 250 -28.87 0.97 -25.11
N CYS A 251 -27.77 0.33 -25.53
CA CYS A 251 -26.88 0.89 -26.53
C CYS A 251 -27.56 0.83 -27.92
N PRO A 252 -27.52 1.90 -28.75
CA PRO A 252 -28.25 1.96 -30.02
C PRO A 252 -27.94 0.86 -31.05
N ASP A 253 -26.90 0.04 -30.83
CA ASP A 253 -26.51 -1.11 -31.67
C ASP A 253 -26.74 -2.48 -30.99
N ALA A 254 -27.47 -2.53 -29.87
CA ALA A 254 -27.55 -3.72 -29.02
C ALA A 254 -28.54 -4.79 -29.51
N GLU A 255 -29.52 -4.43 -30.34
CA GLU A 255 -30.50 -5.38 -30.88
C GLU A 255 -29.89 -6.47 -31.78
N ALA A 256 -28.62 -6.33 -32.17
CA ALA A 256 -27.87 -7.36 -32.91
C ALA A 256 -27.14 -8.39 -32.02
N THR A 257 -27.14 -8.26 -30.68
CA THR A 257 -26.16 -8.96 -29.84
C THR A 257 -26.75 -10.07 -28.97
N SER A 258 -26.74 -11.29 -29.53
CA SER A 258 -26.96 -12.53 -28.76
C SER A 258 -25.88 -12.73 -27.68
N ALA A 259 -26.22 -13.51 -26.65
CA ALA A 259 -25.43 -13.86 -25.46
C ALA A 259 -24.12 -14.66 -25.74
N THR A 260 -23.50 -14.52 -26.91
CA THR A 260 -22.36 -15.30 -27.39
C THR A 260 -21.09 -14.47 -27.66
N SER A 261 -21.11 -13.16 -27.44
CA SER A 261 -19.92 -12.31 -27.58
C SER A 261 -18.89 -12.59 -26.48
N SER A 262 -17.75 -13.19 -26.82
CA SER A 262 -16.61 -13.36 -25.91
C SER A 262 -15.88 -12.05 -25.59
N ILE A 263 -16.22 -10.93 -26.25
CA ILE A 263 -15.72 -9.59 -25.93
C ILE A 263 -16.59 -8.96 -24.83
N PRO A 264 -15.99 -8.42 -23.75
CA PRO A 264 -16.73 -7.68 -22.73
C PRO A 264 -17.54 -6.51 -23.36
N PRO A 265 -18.82 -6.32 -23.02
CA PRO A 265 -19.67 -5.28 -23.63
C PRO A 265 -19.09 -3.87 -23.52
N LEU A 266 -18.39 -3.58 -22.43
CA LEU A 266 -17.72 -2.30 -22.21
C LEU A 266 -16.57 -2.04 -23.20
N VAL A 267 -15.82 -3.10 -23.56
CA VAL A 267 -14.77 -3.02 -24.58
C VAL A 267 -15.39 -2.67 -25.93
N ARG A 268 -16.53 -3.31 -26.27
CA ARG A 268 -17.26 -3.04 -27.52
C ARG A 268 -17.74 -1.59 -27.60
N ALA A 269 -18.23 -1.01 -26.51
CA ALA A 269 -18.68 0.38 -26.44
C ALA A 269 -17.55 1.43 -26.61
N LEU A 270 -16.29 1.03 -26.42
CA LEU A 270 -15.12 1.89 -26.57
C LEU A 270 -14.38 1.69 -27.90
N LEU A 271 -14.86 0.80 -28.77
CA LEU A 271 -14.21 0.58 -30.05
C LEU A 271 -14.33 1.82 -30.94
N PRO A 272 -13.27 2.19 -31.68
CA PRO A 272 -13.36 3.23 -32.69
C PRO A 272 -14.43 2.91 -33.73
N SER A 273 -15.15 3.94 -34.18
CA SER A 273 -16.14 3.82 -35.25
C SER A 273 -15.51 3.22 -36.52
N GLY A 274 -16.19 2.26 -37.14
CA GLY A 274 -15.70 1.59 -38.36
C GLY A 274 -14.72 0.42 -38.11
N THR A 275 -14.69 -0.15 -36.90
CA THR A 275 -13.96 -1.40 -36.62
C THR A 275 -14.58 -2.55 -37.44
N SER A 276 -13.80 -3.16 -38.33
CA SER A 276 -14.29 -4.23 -39.23
C SER A 276 -14.62 -5.53 -38.50
N ASP A 277 -15.54 -6.33 -39.04
CA ASP A 277 -15.92 -7.64 -38.50
C ASP A 277 -14.74 -8.59 -38.30
N ALA A 278 -13.77 -8.60 -39.24
CA ALA A 278 -12.57 -9.42 -39.12
C ALA A 278 -11.69 -9.05 -37.90
N VAL A 279 -11.67 -7.76 -37.52
CA VAL A 279 -10.98 -7.29 -36.30
C VAL A 279 -11.79 -7.68 -35.07
N MET A 280 -13.12 -7.62 -35.14
CA MET A 280 -14.02 -8.05 -34.08
C MET A 280 -13.88 -9.54 -33.77
N GLU A 281 -13.85 -10.41 -34.77
CA GLU A 281 -13.66 -11.85 -34.59
C GLU A 281 -12.32 -12.18 -33.94
N ARG A 282 -11.25 -11.51 -34.38
CA ARG A 282 -9.92 -11.69 -33.79
C ARG A 282 -9.87 -11.20 -32.34
N LEU A 283 -10.44 -10.03 -32.04
CA LEU A 283 -10.55 -9.55 -30.66
C LEU A 283 -11.34 -10.53 -29.79
N ALA A 284 -12.45 -11.05 -30.30
CA ALA A 284 -13.27 -12.05 -29.63
C ALA A 284 -12.46 -13.32 -29.28
N ALA A 285 -11.63 -13.78 -30.21
CA ALA A 285 -10.70 -14.89 -29.95
C ALA A 285 -9.69 -14.54 -28.84
N ARG A 286 -9.10 -13.33 -28.86
CA ARG A 286 -8.14 -12.88 -27.82
C ARG A 286 -8.76 -12.81 -26.43
N PHE A 287 -9.96 -12.24 -26.30
CA PHE A 287 -10.65 -12.15 -25.01
C PHE A 287 -11.14 -13.50 -24.49
N GLY A 288 -11.23 -14.52 -25.35
CA GLY A 288 -11.44 -15.91 -24.94
C GLY A 288 -10.22 -16.55 -24.27
N GLU A 289 -9.01 -16.00 -24.42
CA GLU A 289 -7.79 -16.52 -23.82
C GLU A 289 -7.63 -16.11 -22.34
N PRO A 290 -7.09 -16.98 -21.45
CA PRO A 290 -6.96 -16.70 -20.01
C PRO A 290 -6.23 -15.40 -19.67
N ALA A 291 -5.25 -15.00 -20.48
CA ALA A 291 -4.42 -13.83 -20.23
C ALA A 291 -5.20 -12.49 -20.22
N LEU A 292 -6.34 -12.43 -20.91
CA LEU A 292 -7.24 -11.26 -20.89
C LEU A 292 -8.50 -11.51 -20.09
N ARG A 293 -8.94 -12.77 -19.97
CA ARG A 293 -10.15 -13.15 -19.24
C ARG A 293 -10.00 -13.03 -17.72
N ASP A 294 -8.84 -13.42 -17.17
CA ASP A 294 -8.67 -13.63 -15.73
C ASP A 294 -7.85 -12.51 -15.05
N ALA A 295 -7.40 -11.50 -15.81
CA ALA A 295 -6.49 -10.45 -15.33
C ALA A 295 -7.12 -9.05 -15.31
N THR A 296 -7.55 -8.59 -14.12
CA THR A 296 -8.20 -7.28 -13.91
C THR A 296 -7.37 -6.09 -14.43
N ASP A 297 -6.05 -6.11 -14.21
CA ASP A 297 -5.17 -5.05 -14.71
C ASP A 297 -5.03 -5.07 -16.24
N ALA A 298 -5.14 -6.24 -16.87
CA ALA A 298 -5.09 -6.36 -18.32
C ALA A 298 -6.30 -5.68 -18.97
N VAL A 299 -7.49 -5.91 -18.42
CA VAL A 299 -8.73 -5.24 -18.86
C VAL A 299 -8.61 -3.73 -18.67
N ARG A 300 -8.07 -3.25 -17.54
CA ARG A 300 -7.86 -1.80 -17.29
C ARG A 300 -6.99 -1.15 -18.36
N HIS A 301 -5.89 -1.80 -18.75
CA HIS A 301 -5.00 -1.30 -19.81
C HIS A 301 -5.69 -1.25 -21.18
N VAL A 302 -6.50 -2.27 -21.49
CA VAL A 302 -7.26 -2.29 -22.75
C VAL A 302 -8.29 -1.18 -22.81
N LEU A 303 -9.06 -0.97 -21.74
CA LEU A 303 -10.06 0.09 -21.70
C LEU A 303 -9.44 1.48 -21.88
N ARG A 304 -8.34 1.77 -21.18
CA ARG A 304 -7.65 3.07 -21.30
C ARG A 304 -7.07 3.30 -22.70
N ALA A 305 -6.46 2.27 -23.30
CA ALA A 305 -5.96 2.36 -24.67
C ALA A 305 -7.09 2.61 -25.68
N LEU A 306 -8.21 1.89 -25.56
CA LEU A 306 -9.35 2.03 -26.46
C LEU A 306 -10.01 3.39 -26.33
N GLN A 307 -10.12 3.91 -25.11
CA GLN A 307 -10.62 5.27 -24.88
C GLN A 307 -9.77 6.30 -25.61
N TRP A 308 -8.45 6.19 -25.53
CA TRP A 308 -7.56 7.07 -26.29
C TRP A 308 -7.72 6.88 -27.80
N LEU A 309 -7.70 5.63 -28.28
CA LEU A 309 -7.87 5.31 -29.71
C LEU A 309 -9.19 5.85 -30.28
N ARG A 310 -10.27 5.85 -29.50
CA ARG A 310 -11.57 6.42 -29.91
C ARG A 310 -11.48 7.93 -30.17
N GLY A 311 -10.62 8.65 -29.44
CA GLY A 311 -10.38 10.08 -29.62
C GLY A 311 -9.42 10.42 -30.77
N VAL A 312 -8.77 9.43 -31.39
CA VAL A 312 -7.74 9.62 -32.42
C VAL A 312 -8.33 9.34 -33.81
N PRO A 313 -8.18 10.24 -34.81
CA PRO A 313 -8.73 10.05 -36.15
C PRO A 313 -8.36 8.72 -36.83
N MET A 314 -7.14 8.21 -36.57
CA MET A 314 -6.64 6.95 -37.11
C MET A 314 -6.75 5.77 -36.14
N GLY A 315 -7.40 5.94 -34.99
CA GLY A 315 -7.41 4.94 -33.92
C GLY A 315 -8.00 3.59 -34.32
N GLY A 316 -9.00 3.56 -35.22
CA GLY A 316 -9.52 2.32 -35.80
C GLY A 316 -8.46 1.55 -36.59
N LYS A 317 -7.61 2.24 -37.36
CA LYS A 317 -6.49 1.62 -38.10
C LYS A 317 -5.40 1.13 -37.16
N TYR A 318 -5.11 1.87 -36.09
CA TYR A 318 -4.11 1.47 -35.10
C TYR A 318 -4.56 0.21 -34.35
N LEU A 319 -5.84 0.14 -33.97
CA LEU A 319 -6.40 -1.06 -33.35
C LEU A 319 -6.37 -2.26 -34.30
N ALA A 320 -6.81 -2.07 -35.55
CA ALA A 320 -6.77 -3.11 -36.56
C ALA A 320 -5.36 -3.65 -36.75
N HIS A 321 -4.37 -2.76 -36.89
CA HIS A 321 -2.97 -3.13 -37.00
C HIS A 321 -2.47 -3.90 -35.77
N ALA A 322 -2.74 -3.40 -34.55
CA ALA A 322 -2.36 -4.07 -33.30
C ALA A 322 -2.91 -5.50 -33.21
N VAL A 323 -4.16 -5.72 -33.63
CA VAL A 323 -4.79 -7.05 -33.68
C VAL A 323 -4.18 -7.93 -34.78
N MET A 324 -3.77 -7.35 -35.91
CA MET A 324 -3.17 -8.08 -37.02
C MET A 324 -1.74 -8.57 -36.72
N VAL A 325 -0.92 -7.75 -36.06
CA VAL A 325 0.48 -8.09 -35.74
C VAL A 325 0.65 -8.92 -34.47
N THR A 326 -0.44 -9.31 -33.81
CA THR A 326 -0.42 -10.06 -32.55
C THR A 326 -1.10 -11.42 -32.71
N GLU A 327 -0.38 -12.48 -32.39
CA GLU A 327 -0.82 -13.87 -32.59
C GLU A 327 -1.58 -14.47 -31.40
N HIS A 328 -1.47 -13.88 -30.22
CA HIS A 328 -2.10 -14.34 -28.98
C HIS A 328 -2.39 -13.17 -28.02
N ALA A 329 -3.25 -13.38 -27.03
CA ALA A 329 -3.73 -12.35 -26.11
C ALA A 329 -2.61 -11.66 -25.34
N LYS A 330 -1.56 -12.39 -24.94
CA LYS A 330 -0.39 -11.81 -24.26
C LYS A 330 0.38 -10.80 -25.12
N ALA A 331 0.53 -11.05 -26.43
CA ALA A 331 1.19 -10.12 -27.35
C ALA A 331 0.32 -8.90 -27.60
N PHE A 332 -0.98 -9.11 -27.79
CA PHE A 332 -1.96 -8.02 -27.90
C PHE A 332 -1.93 -7.11 -26.68
N LEU A 333 -1.95 -7.68 -25.47
CA LEU A 333 -1.88 -6.93 -24.24
C LEU A 333 -0.60 -6.08 -24.15
N ARG A 334 0.56 -6.61 -24.55
CA ARG A 334 1.83 -5.86 -24.57
C ARG A 334 1.76 -4.66 -25.51
N VAL A 335 1.21 -4.84 -26.71
CA VAL A 335 1.05 -3.74 -27.69
C VAL A 335 0.08 -2.69 -27.15
N ILE A 336 -1.06 -3.11 -26.63
CA ILE A 336 -2.08 -2.23 -26.06
C ILE A 336 -1.56 -1.45 -24.85
N GLN A 337 -0.77 -2.09 -23.99
CA GLN A 337 -0.08 -1.43 -22.89
C GLN A 337 0.90 -0.36 -23.40
N ALA A 338 1.69 -0.67 -24.42
CA ALA A 338 2.61 0.28 -25.02
C ALA A 338 1.89 1.48 -25.65
N ILE A 339 0.75 1.26 -26.34
CA ILE A 339 -0.11 2.32 -26.86
C ILE A 339 -0.61 3.20 -25.73
N ASN A 340 -1.21 2.59 -24.71
CA ASN A 340 -1.74 3.30 -23.54
C ASN A 340 -0.66 4.18 -22.90
N TRP A 341 0.58 3.69 -22.77
CA TRP A 341 1.67 4.47 -22.18
C TRP A 341 2.18 5.58 -23.09
N ALA A 342 2.29 5.35 -24.39
CA ALA A 342 2.77 6.36 -25.35
C ALA A 342 1.76 7.51 -25.51
N ALA A 343 0.47 7.17 -25.46
CA ALA A 343 -0.62 8.13 -25.37
C ALA A 343 -0.54 8.96 -24.08
N TRP A 344 -0.19 8.34 -22.96
CA TRP A 344 -0.06 9.01 -21.67
C TRP A 344 1.14 9.97 -21.61
N SER A 345 2.29 9.58 -22.17
CA SER A 345 3.51 10.40 -22.13
C SER A 345 3.38 11.69 -22.93
N SER A 346 2.67 11.67 -24.06
CA SER A 346 2.66 12.78 -25.02
C SER A 346 1.83 13.99 -24.56
N GLY A 347 1.20 13.93 -23.37
CA GLY A 347 0.15 14.88 -22.98
C GLY A 347 -1.07 14.71 -23.89
N ARG A 348 -2.28 15.00 -23.41
CA ARG A 348 -3.53 14.71 -24.15
C ARG A 348 -3.78 15.62 -25.37
N GLY A 349 -2.74 16.02 -26.11
CA GLY A 349 -2.82 16.95 -27.24
C GLY A 349 -1.72 16.83 -28.30
N GLU A 350 -0.64 16.07 -28.09
CA GLU A 350 0.36 15.79 -29.14
C GLU A 350 0.04 14.44 -29.82
N GLU A 351 0.19 14.39 -31.15
CA GLU A 351 -0.05 13.18 -31.95
C GLU A 351 1.02 12.11 -31.64
N CYS A 352 0.71 11.21 -30.69
CA CYS A 352 1.46 9.95 -30.57
C CYS A 352 1.35 9.19 -31.90
N THR A 353 2.43 9.17 -32.68
CA THR A 353 2.45 8.52 -33.99
C THR A 353 2.59 7.00 -33.80
N TYR A 354 1.54 6.26 -34.13
CA TYR A 354 1.56 4.80 -34.06
C TYR A 354 2.29 4.19 -35.29
N PRO A 355 3.19 3.21 -35.10
CA PRO A 355 4.01 2.64 -36.17
C PRO A 355 3.22 1.62 -37.02
N LEU A 356 2.43 2.12 -37.97
CA LEU A 356 1.61 1.31 -38.89
C LEU A 356 2.43 0.43 -39.85
N ASP A 357 3.72 0.70 -40.02
CA ASP A 357 4.64 -0.05 -40.88
C ASP A 357 5.32 -1.21 -40.16
N ALA A 358 5.19 -1.30 -38.84
CA ALA A 358 5.78 -2.36 -38.04
C ALA A 358 5.11 -3.71 -38.31
N ARG A 359 5.88 -4.77 -38.53
CA ARG A 359 5.32 -6.07 -38.96
C ARG A 359 5.04 -7.02 -37.80
N THR A 360 5.58 -6.74 -36.62
CA THR A 360 5.47 -7.60 -35.44
C THR A 360 5.08 -6.81 -34.20
N ALA A 361 4.52 -7.50 -33.21
CA ALA A 361 4.20 -6.93 -31.90
C ALA A 361 5.45 -6.32 -31.22
N GLU A 362 6.59 -7.00 -31.31
CA GLU A 362 7.88 -6.54 -30.76
C GLU A 362 8.32 -5.21 -31.39
N GLU A 363 8.19 -5.08 -32.71
CA GLU A 363 8.57 -3.87 -33.43
C GLU A 363 7.66 -2.69 -33.05
N VAL A 364 6.35 -2.92 -32.93
CA VAL A 364 5.40 -1.91 -32.45
C VAL A 364 5.77 -1.44 -31.04
N VAL A 365 6.00 -2.39 -30.12
CA VAL A 365 6.35 -2.07 -28.72
C VAL A 365 7.66 -1.29 -28.64
N LEU A 366 8.69 -1.69 -29.41
CA LEU A 366 9.98 -1.02 -29.42
C LEU A 366 9.87 0.43 -29.90
N ARG A 367 9.16 0.67 -31.02
CA ARG A 367 9.01 2.01 -31.58
C ARG A 367 8.18 2.94 -30.67
N LEU A 368 7.09 2.42 -30.08
CA LEU A 368 6.32 3.19 -29.09
C LEU A 368 7.13 3.49 -27.82
N ARG A 369 8.04 2.59 -27.42
CA ARG A 369 8.95 2.82 -26.30
C ARG A 369 10.01 3.87 -26.63
N ASN A 370 10.57 3.87 -27.84
CA ASN A 370 11.50 4.91 -28.29
C ASN A 370 10.82 6.28 -28.30
N HIS A 371 9.58 6.36 -28.80
CA HIS A 371 8.77 7.58 -28.71
C HIS A 371 8.61 8.05 -27.26
N GLN A 372 8.32 7.14 -26.32
CA GLN A 372 8.23 7.49 -24.89
C GLN A 372 9.55 8.00 -24.32
N LEU A 373 10.69 7.43 -24.74
CA LEU A 373 12.02 7.89 -24.34
C LEU A 373 12.26 9.33 -24.83
N ASP A 374 11.95 9.62 -26.09
CA ASP A 374 12.11 10.95 -26.68
C ASP A 374 11.22 12.00 -25.99
N VAL A 375 9.96 11.64 -25.71
CA VAL A 375 9.04 12.49 -24.95
C VAL A 375 9.55 12.71 -23.52
N THR A 376 10.04 11.66 -22.86
CA THR A 376 10.64 11.74 -21.52
C THR A 376 11.86 12.65 -21.50
N LEU A 377 12.74 12.57 -22.51
CA LEU A 377 13.88 13.47 -22.71
C LEU A 377 13.49 14.93 -22.91
N GLY A 378 12.28 15.18 -23.42
CA GLY A 378 11.69 16.51 -23.52
C GLY A 378 11.15 17.05 -22.19
N GLN A 379 10.65 16.17 -21.33
CA GLN A 379 9.92 16.54 -20.10
C GLN A 379 10.79 16.50 -18.84
N LEU A 380 11.75 15.58 -18.76
CA LEU A 380 12.59 15.38 -17.59
C LEU A 380 13.72 16.42 -17.60
N PRO A 381 13.84 17.29 -16.57
CA PRO A 381 14.82 18.37 -16.55
C PRO A 381 16.23 17.85 -16.18
N LEU A 382 16.79 16.98 -17.02
CA LEU A 382 18.14 16.46 -16.88
C LEU A 382 19.19 17.53 -17.17
N ARG A 383 20.33 17.49 -16.47
CA ARG A 383 21.51 18.28 -16.82
C ARG A 383 22.00 17.95 -18.26
N PRO A 384 22.58 18.92 -18.99
CA PRO A 384 22.97 18.74 -20.40
C PRO A 384 23.81 17.49 -20.66
N GLU A 385 24.80 17.24 -19.81
CA GLU A 385 25.70 16.08 -19.87
C GLU A 385 25.00 14.71 -19.75
N TYR A 386 23.85 14.65 -19.06
CA TYR A 386 23.04 13.43 -18.97
C TYR A 386 22.04 13.34 -20.11
N ARG A 387 21.54 14.48 -20.60
CA ARG A 387 20.58 14.49 -21.70
C ARG A 387 21.16 13.82 -22.96
N GLU A 388 22.42 14.09 -23.26
CA GLU A 388 23.13 13.53 -24.41
C GLU A 388 23.34 12.01 -24.30
N ARG A 389 23.40 11.47 -23.08
CA ARG A 389 23.68 10.05 -22.81
C ARG A 389 22.45 9.25 -22.38
N PHE A 390 21.31 9.90 -22.13
CA PHE A 390 20.14 9.25 -21.54
C PHE A 390 19.60 8.13 -22.40
N THR A 391 19.53 8.27 -23.73
CA THR A 391 19.05 7.21 -24.61
C THR A 391 19.91 5.95 -24.49
N ASP A 392 21.22 6.09 -24.50
CA ASP A 392 22.17 4.97 -24.36
C ASP A 392 22.12 4.38 -22.95
N ALA A 393 22.06 5.23 -21.92
CA ALA A 393 21.98 4.79 -20.53
C ALA A 393 20.64 4.10 -20.22
N ALA A 394 19.54 4.56 -20.82
CA ALA A 394 18.21 3.98 -20.68
C ALA A 394 18.16 2.54 -21.19
N MET A 395 18.97 2.20 -22.21
CA MET A 395 19.12 0.81 -22.67
C MET A 395 19.87 -0.08 -21.66
N GLN A 396 20.71 0.50 -20.81
CA GLN A 396 21.49 -0.21 -19.78
C GLN A 396 20.75 -0.27 -18.43
N MET A 397 19.76 0.60 -18.20
CA MET A 397 18.95 0.56 -16.99
C MET A 397 18.17 -0.76 -16.89
N PRO A 398 17.98 -1.30 -15.67
CA PRO A 398 17.08 -2.43 -15.46
C PRO A 398 15.71 -2.14 -16.09
N PRO A 399 15.14 -3.05 -16.93
CA PRO A 399 13.93 -2.75 -17.70
C PRO A 399 12.76 -2.23 -16.86
N LYS A 400 12.63 -2.75 -15.62
CA LYS A 400 11.59 -2.32 -14.69
C LYS A 400 11.83 -0.92 -14.13
N VAL A 401 13.07 -0.55 -13.87
CA VAL A 401 13.42 0.80 -13.41
C VAL A 401 13.12 1.81 -14.52
N LEU A 402 13.53 1.52 -15.76
CA LEU A 402 13.23 2.39 -16.89
C LEU A 402 11.71 2.57 -17.09
N GLU A 403 10.94 1.47 -17.03
CA GLU A 403 9.48 1.52 -17.11
C GLU A 403 8.89 2.48 -16.05
N ILE A 404 9.38 2.42 -14.81
CA ILE A 404 8.91 3.28 -13.72
C ILE A 404 9.30 4.74 -13.97
N VAL A 405 10.52 5.02 -14.41
CA VAL A 405 11.00 6.38 -14.71
C VAL A 405 10.16 7.03 -15.81
N LEU A 406 9.92 6.31 -16.92
CA LEU A 406 9.09 6.80 -18.02
C LEU A 406 7.68 7.15 -17.53
N ARG A 407 7.08 6.28 -16.72
CA ARG A 407 5.74 6.49 -16.17
C ARG A 407 5.69 7.65 -15.18
N LEU A 408 6.62 7.73 -14.26
CA LEU A 408 6.68 8.83 -13.30
C LEU A 408 6.89 10.17 -14.00
N THR A 409 7.68 10.22 -15.06
CA THR A 409 7.87 11.45 -15.85
C THR A 409 6.53 11.91 -16.45
N SER A 410 5.79 11.00 -17.08
CA SER A 410 4.46 11.31 -17.64
C SER A 410 3.43 11.73 -16.57
N VAL A 411 3.42 11.07 -15.41
CA VAL A 411 2.54 11.40 -14.29
C VAL A 411 2.85 12.80 -13.74
N TYR A 412 4.14 13.07 -13.49
CA TYR A 412 4.58 14.31 -12.88
C TYR A 412 4.51 15.49 -13.84
N SER A 413 4.78 15.30 -15.13
CA SER A 413 4.63 16.37 -16.12
C SER A 413 3.20 16.92 -16.22
N THR A 414 2.20 16.10 -15.87
CA THR A 414 0.79 16.49 -15.90
C THR A 414 0.29 16.98 -14.54
N HIS A 415 0.61 16.29 -13.45
CA HIS A 415 -0.09 16.47 -12.16
C HIS A 415 0.81 16.86 -10.98
N ALA A 416 2.13 16.78 -11.11
CA ALA A 416 3.06 17.10 -10.03
C ALA A 416 4.41 17.58 -10.60
N LYS A 417 4.38 18.66 -11.38
CA LYS A 417 5.58 19.17 -12.09
C LYS A 417 6.75 19.42 -11.15
N ASP A 418 6.46 19.82 -9.92
CA ASP A 418 7.45 20.09 -8.89
C ASP A 418 8.20 18.83 -8.41
N ALA A 419 7.72 17.62 -8.71
CA ALA A 419 8.43 16.36 -8.45
C ALA A 419 9.40 15.96 -9.59
N LEU A 420 9.30 16.57 -10.78
CA LEU A 420 10.19 16.28 -11.91
C LEU A 420 11.68 16.57 -11.63
N PRO A 421 12.06 17.69 -10.97
CA PRO A 421 13.47 17.92 -10.63
C PRO A 421 14.06 16.84 -9.72
N VAL A 422 13.26 16.31 -8.79
CA VAL A 422 13.69 15.22 -7.90
C VAL A 422 13.87 13.92 -8.69
N LEU A 423 12.92 13.60 -9.58
CA LEU A 423 13.03 12.44 -10.46
C LEU A 423 14.27 12.55 -11.36
N ALA A 424 14.54 13.72 -11.94
CA ALA A 424 15.72 13.97 -12.76
C ALA A 424 17.02 13.68 -11.99
N ARG A 425 17.14 14.18 -10.75
CA ARG A 425 18.30 13.93 -9.89
C ARG A 425 18.49 12.44 -9.55
N ILE A 426 17.39 11.71 -9.32
CA ILE A 426 17.43 10.25 -9.12
C ILE A 426 17.92 9.55 -10.39
N VAL A 427 17.40 9.94 -11.56
CA VAL A 427 17.78 9.36 -12.86
C VAL A 427 19.25 9.61 -13.18
N GLU A 428 19.76 10.83 -12.95
CA GLU A 428 21.18 11.15 -13.09
C GLU A 428 22.05 10.22 -12.22
N ALA A 429 21.67 10.04 -10.94
CA ALA A 429 22.40 9.13 -10.05
C ALA A 429 22.31 7.65 -10.46
N ILE A 430 21.22 7.22 -11.10
CA ILE A 430 21.10 5.89 -11.70
C ILE A 430 22.05 5.74 -12.88
N MET A 431 22.12 6.74 -13.76
CA MET A 431 22.98 6.73 -14.95
C MET A 431 24.46 6.67 -14.60
N ASP A 432 24.87 7.26 -13.47
CA ASP A 432 26.24 7.18 -12.98
C ASP A 432 26.54 5.86 -12.24
N GLY A 433 25.52 5.05 -11.94
CA GLY A 433 25.67 3.86 -11.09
C GLY A 433 25.87 4.19 -9.61
N GLU A 434 25.62 5.43 -9.20
CA GLU A 434 25.93 5.96 -7.88
C GLU A 434 24.70 6.16 -6.99
N PHE A 435 23.50 5.71 -7.40
CA PHE A 435 22.25 5.95 -6.66
C PHE A 435 22.35 5.71 -5.14
N SER A 436 22.95 4.58 -4.73
CA SER A 436 23.13 4.24 -3.31
C SER A 436 23.98 5.29 -2.58
N ALA A 437 25.11 5.69 -3.15
CA ALA A 437 25.99 6.71 -2.57
C ALA A 437 25.33 8.09 -2.58
N TRP A 438 24.72 8.48 -3.70
CA TRP A 438 24.02 9.74 -3.87
C TRP A 438 22.92 9.95 -2.82
N ARG A 439 22.12 8.91 -2.56
CA ARG A 439 21.04 8.95 -1.56
C ARG A 439 21.55 9.39 -0.18
N TYR A 440 22.75 8.99 0.21
CA TYR A 440 23.32 9.33 1.51
C TYR A 440 24.22 10.58 1.49
N ALA A 441 24.47 11.17 0.32
CA ALA A 441 25.41 12.28 0.14
C ALA A 441 24.76 13.59 -0.34
N HIS A 442 23.48 13.59 -0.75
CA HIS A 442 22.82 14.82 -1.18
C HIS A 442 22.65 15.84 -0.03
N ASP A 443 22.37 17.08 -0.40
CA ASP A 443 22.27 18.25 0.50
C ASP A 443 21.37 18.03 1.74
N ALA A 444 20.16 17.49 1.55
CA ALA A 444 19.24 17.20 2.65
C ALA A 444 19.66 16.00 3.53
N ALA A 445 20.54 15.11 3.06
CA ALA A 445 20.94 13.91 3.79
C ALA A 445 21.61 14.23 5.14
N SER A 446 22.47 15.25 5.16
CA SER A 446 23.18 15.69 6.36
C SER A 446 22.24 16.13 7.49
N VAL A 447 21.15 16.82 7.13
CA VAL A 447 20.10 17.28 8.07
C VAL A 447 19.26 16.10 8.53
N GLN A 448 18.86 15.25 7.59
CA GLN A 448 18.02 14.08 7.82
C GLN A 448 18.67 13.04 8.75
N LEU A 449 19.98 12.83 8.61
CA LEU A 449 20.75 11.85 9.40
C LEU A 449 21.46 12.47 10.62
N LYS A 450 21.25 13.75 10.89
CA LYS A 450 21.91 14.49 11.97
C LYS A 450 21.76 13.81 13.34
N ALA A 451 20.61 13.19 13.61
CA ALA A 451 20.31 12.54 14.88
C ALA A 451 21.29 11.40 15.22
N ILE A 452 21.88 10.77 14.19
CA ILE A 452 22.88 9.70 14.32
C ILE A 452 24.25 10.13 13.77
N LYS A 453 24.46 11.42 13.47
CA LYS A 453 25.68 11.94 12.82
C LYS A 453 26.04 11.20 11.53
N ALA A 454 25.04 10.82 10.72
CA ALA A 454 25.24 10.07 9.48
C ALA A 454 26.06 8.78 9.64
N HIS A 455 25.90 8.06 10.77
CA HIS A 455 26.68 6.87 11.05
C HIS A 455 26.52 5.77 9.97
N PRO A 456 27.61 5.13 9.48
CA PRO A 456 27.55 4.11 8.43
C PRO A 456 26.67 2.90 8.75
N GLU A 457 26.56 2.56 10.04
CA GLU A 457 25.66 1.50 10.53
C GLU A 457 24.21 1.67 10.03
N TRP A 458 23.75 2.91 9.84
CA TRP A 458 22.42 3.14 9.26
C TRP A 458 22.34 2.65 7.83
N GLN A 459 23.38 2.87 7.00
CA GLN A 459 23.42 2.51 5.59
C GLN A 459 23.50 0.99 5.37
N GLN A 460 24.15 0.26 6.28
CA GLN A 460 24.30 -1.19 6.17
C GLN A 460 22.94 -1.90 6.06
N ARG A 461 22.80 -2.75 5.04
CA ARG A 461 21.63 -3.60 4.83
C ARG A 461 21.75 -4.86 5.70
N THR A 462 20.62 -5.39 6.13
CA THR A 462 20.58 -6.68 6.85
C THR A 462 19.52 -7.60 6.29
N ILE A 463 19.89 -8.88 6.17
CA ILE A 463 19.00 -9.96 5.78
C ILE A 463 18.98 -10.96 6.93
N ALA A 464 17.79 -11.34 7.35
CA ALA A 464 17.56 -12.23 8.47
C ALA A 464 16.54 -13.31 8.10
N TYR A 465 16.87 -14.56 8.35
CA TYR A 465 15.95 -15.70 8.20
C TYR A 465 15.28 -15.97 9.53
N ARG A 466 13.94 -16.05 9.53
CA ARG A 466 13.13 -16.16 10.74
C ARG A 466 12.03 -17.18 10.55
N MET A 467 11.72 -17.88 11.63
CA MET A 467 10.59 -18.80 11.68
C MET A 467 9.41 -18.07 12.32
N LEU A 468 8.23 -18.24 11.72
CA LEU A 468 6.96 -17.84 12.32
C LEU A 468 6.35 -19.07 13.01
N GLY A 469 5.97 -18.91 14.29
CA GLY A 469 5.40 -19.96 15.12
C GLY A 469 6.04 -20.05 16.52
N ASP A 470 5.69 -21.11 17.26
CA ASP A 470 6.18 -21.35 18.62
C ASP A 470 7.64 -21.84 18.61
N ALA A 471 8.57 -20.90 18.82
CA ALA A 471 10.01 -21.13 18.76
C ALA A 471 10.53 -22.08 19.87
N GLU A 472 9.91 -22.09 21.05
CA GLU A 472 10.32 -22.97 22.17
C GLU A 472 10.00 -24.43 21.83
N ARG A 473 8.76 -24.71 21.37
CA ARG A 473 8.39 -26.04 20.87
C ARG A 473 9.19 -26.47 19.65
N CYS A 474 9.55 -25.53 18.76
CA CYS A 474 10.45 -25.82 17.65
C CYS A 474 11.81 -26.30 18.16
N THR A 475 12.39 -25.60 19.14
CA THR A 475 13.70 -25.92 19.70
C THR A 475 13.71 -27.29 20.37
N GLU A 476 12.67 -27.64 21.13
CA GLU A 476 12.53 -28.98 21.72
C GLU A 476 12.43 -30.08 20.66
N THR A 477 11.69 -29.81 19.59
CA THR A 477 11.48 -30.78 18.52
C THR A 477 12.72 -30.95 17.64
N LEU A 478 13.47 -29.87 17.38
CA LEU A 478 14.78 -29.93 16.72
C LEU A 478 15.82 -30.67 17.57
N ARG A 479 15.77 -30.51 18.91
CA ARG A 479 16.58 -31.34 19.83
C ARG A 479 16.21 -32.81 19.72
N ALA A 480 14.93 -33.15 19.59
CA ALA A 480 14.50 -34.53 19.40
C ALA A 480 15.04 -35.15 18.10
N VAL A 481 15.14 -34.38 17.02
CA VAL A 481 15.80 -34.82 15.78
C VAL A 481 17.31 -35.00 16.01
N ALA A 482 17.97 -34.08 16.71
CA ALA A 482 19.40 -34.19 17.01
C ALA A 482 19.75 -35.45 17.83
N LEU A 483 18.84 -35.93 18.69
CA LEU A 483 19.01 -37.18 19.44
C LEU A 483 19.06 -38.44 18.55
N LEU A 484 18.65 -38.36 17.29
CA LEU A 484 18.76 -39.46 16.32
C LEU A 484 20.15 -39.52 15.65
N GLN A 485 20.96 -38.45 15.74
CA GLN A 485 22.29 -38.41 15.14
C GLN A 485 23.21 -39.53 15.65
N PRO A 486 23.31 -39.82 16.97
CA PRO A 486 24.16 -40.91 17.45
C PRO A 486 23.70 -42.29 16.95
N VAL A 487 22.39 -42.48 16.76
CA VAL A 487 21.84 -43.72 16.20
C VAL A 487 22.24 -43.88 14.73
N ALA A 488 22.12 -42.81 13.95
CA ALA A 488 22.53 -42.79 12.55
C ALA A 488 24.06 -42.97 12.41
N ALA A 489 24.85 -42.34 13.27
CA ALA A 489 26.30 -42.51 13.34
C ALA A 489 26.68 -43.96 13.68
N ALA A 490 26.01 -44.59 14.65
CA ALA A 490 26.24 -46.00 14.99
C ALA A 490 25.90 -46.95 13.82
N ALA A 491 24.81 -46.67 13.08
CA ALA A 491 24.46 -47.41 11.87
C ALA A 491 25.55 -47.23 10.78
N PHE A 492 26.09 -46.03 10.62
CA PHE A 492 27.19 -45.75 9.71
C PHE A 492 28.45 -46.56 10.06
N VAL A 493 28.86 -46.55 11.34
CA VAL A 493 30.04 -47.32 11.79
C VAL A 493 29.85 -48.80 11.53
N ARG A 494 28.65 -49.34 11.76
CA ARG A 494 28.34 -50.76 11.54
C ARG A 494 28.37 -51.14 10.05
N GLU A 495 27.82 -50.30 9.18
CA GLU A 495 27.73 -50.57 7.74
C GLU A 495 29.08 -50.39 7.03
N TYR A 496 29.77 -49.29 7.33
CA TYR A 496 30.98 -48.89 6.60
C TYR A 496 32.29 -49.20 7.34
N HIS A 497 32.21 -49.75 8.56
CA HIS A 497 33.36 -50.07 9.42
C HIS A 497 34.34 -48.88 9.58
N THR A 498 33.80 -47.66 9.55
CA THR A 498 34.56 -46.40 9.60
C THR A 498 34.03 -45.55 10.73
N VAL A 499 34.94 -44.99 11.55
CA VAL A 499 34.56 -44.13 12.68
C VAL A 499 33.91 -42.85 12.16
N TRP A 500 32.70 -42.54 12.63
CA TRP A 500 32.03 -41.28 12.32
C TRP A 500 32.69 -40.12 13.05
N SER A 501 32.82 -38.98 12.36
CA SER A 501 33.24 -37.69 12.92
C SER A 501 32.58 -36.55 12.15
N PRO A 502 32.40 -35.35 12.75
CA PRO A 502 31.75 -34.21 12.09
C PRO A 502 32.47 -33.71 10.83
N ASP A 503 33.77 -33.99 10.68
CA ASP A 503 34.60 -33.59 9.53
C ASP A 503 34.78 -34.71 8.50
N LEU A 504 34.13 -35.87 8.70
CA LEU A 504 34.27 -37.03 7.82
C LEU A 504 33.77 -36.73 6.40
N GLY A 505 32.71 -35.94 6.24
CA GLY A 505 32.19 -35.54 4.94
C GLY A 505 33.27 -34.87 4.08
N SER A 506 33.95 -33.86 4.63
CA SER A 506 35.04 -33.14 3.95
C SER A 506 36.22 -34.06 3.60
N LYS A 507 36.62 -34.97 4.52
CA LYS A 507 37.69 -35.94 4.26
C LYS A 507 37.34 -36.91 3.12
N LEU A 508 36.09 -37.37 3.05
CA LEU A 508 35.62 -38.25 1.98
C LEU A 508 35.58 -37.50 0.63
N GLU A 509 35.20 -36.23 0.62
CA GLU A 509 35.22 -35.39 -0.58
C GLU A 509 36.64 -35.22 -1.14
N GLU A 510 37.62 -34.91 -0.28
CA GLU A 510 39.04 -34.84 -0.68
C GLU A 510 39.54 -36.16 -1.28
N GLN A 511 39.18 -37.31 -0.68
CA GLN A 511 39.56 -38.62 -1.20
C GLN A 511 38.90 -38.95 -2.54
N ILE A 512 37.64 -38.54 -2.75
CA ILE A 512 36.94 -38.72 -4.03
C ILE A 512 37.63 -37.89 -5.11
N LEU A 513 37.95 -36.62 -4.81
CA LEU A 513 38.65 -35.72 -5.74
C LEU A 513 40.03 -36.28 -6.12
N ALA A 514 40.79 -36.81 -5.16
CA ALA A 514 42.10 -37.42 -5.42
C ALA A 514 41.99 -38.64 -6.36
N ILE A 515 40.95 -39.47 -6.22
CA ILE A 515 40.72 -40.60 -7.13
C ILE A 515 40.28 -40.12 -8.53
N GLU A 516 39.45 -39.09 -8.61
CA GLU A 516 39.03 -38.49 -9.89
C GLU A 516 40.21 -37.86 -10.64
N GLU A 517 41.17 -37.27 -9.92
CA GLU A 517 42.41 -36.76 -10.47
C GLU A 517 43.30 -37.90 -11.01
N GLN A 518 43.43 -39.02 -10.29
CA GLN A 518 44.11 -40.22 -10.79
C GLN A 518 43.46 -40.79 -12.05
N PHE A 519 42.13 -40.70 -12.19
CA PHE A 519 41.43 -41.05 -13.43
C PHE A 519 41.79 -40.12 -14.60
N ARG A 520 41.94 -38.83 -14.32
CA ARG A 520 42.29 -37.80 -15.32
C ARG A 520 43.72 -37.97 -15.84
N ASP A 521 44.64 -38.39 -14.97
CA ASP A 521 46.06 -38.57 -15.29
C ASP A 521 46.37 -39.85 -16.10
N GLY A 522 45.39 -40.73 -16.30
CA GLY A 522 45.42 -41.77 -17.34
C GLY A 522 46.39 -42.93 -17.12
N ARG A 523 47.11 -43.00 -15.99
CA ARG A 523 48.07 -44.07 -15.70
C ARG A 523 47.43 -45.20 -14.88
N GLY A 524 47.53 -46.44 -15.36
CA GLY A 524 47.04 -47.64 -14.65
C GLY A 524 46.56 -48.73 -15.62
N SER A 525 46.68 -50.00 -15.23
CA SER A 525 46.13 -51.12 -16.01
C SER A 525 44.59 -51.06 -16.02
N SER A 526 43.94 -51.78 -16.94
CA SER A 526 42.47 -51.87 -16.98
C SER A 526 41.87 -52.44 -15.68
N GLY A 527 42.62 -53.29 -14.97
CA GLY A 527 42.28 -53.80 -13.64
C GLY A 527 42.30 -52.72 -12.56
N ASP A 528 43.34 -51.87 -12.55
CA ASP A 528 43.50 -50.79 -11.58
C ASP A 528 42.40 -49.74 -11.72
N ARG A 529 42.01 -49.40 -12.96
CA ARG A 529 40.90 -48.47 -13.23
C ARG A 529 39.57 -49.00 -12.74
N ARG A 530 39.32 -50.31 -12.86
CA ARG A 530 38.09 -50.93 -12.35
C ARG A 530 38.06 -50.94 -10.82
N ALA A 531 39.19 -51.22 -10.17
CA ALA A 531 39.31 -51.18 -8.72
C ALA A 531 39.10 -49.76 -8.17
N LEU A 532 39.72 -48.75 -8.81
CA LEU A 532 39.53 -47.34 -8.45
C LEU A 532 38.09 -46.86 -8.67
N ALA A 533 37.41 -47.33 -9.72
CA ALA A 533 36.01 -46.99 -9.97
C ALA A 533 35.08 -47.54 -8.87
N GLU A 534 35.28 -48.80 -8.44
CA GLU A 534 34.53 -49.39 -7.34
C GLU A 534 34.84 -48.69 -6.00
N GLN A 535 36.10 -48.31 -5.77
CA GLN A 535 36.49 -47.52 -4.60
C GLN A 535 35.83 -46.15 -4.59
N ALA A 536 35.85 -45.41 -5.70
CA ALA A 536 35.18 -44.12 -5.84
C ALA A 536 33.67 -44.23 -5.63
N LYS A 537 33.04 -45.28 -6.18
CA LYS A 537 31.61 -45.56 -5.98
C LYS A 537 31.29 -45.79 -4.51
N ARG A 538 32.09 -46.60 -3.81
CA ARG A 538 31.94 -46.83 -2.36
C ARG A 538 32.10 -45.54 -1.56
N LEU A 539 33.14 -44.75 -1.83
CA LEU A 539 33.40 -43.49 -1.14
C LEU A 539 32.29 -42.45 -1.37
N ARG A 540 31.74 -42.36 -2.59
CA ARG A 540 30.59 -41.49 -2.88
C ARG A 540 29.34 -41.90 -2.10
N THR A 541 29.09 -43.20 -1.96
CA THR A 541 28.00 -43.70 -1.13
C THR A 541 28.22 -43.34 0.35
N MET A 542 29.44 -43.55 0.86
CA MET A 542 29.82 -43.15 2.22
C MET A 542 29.69 -41.64 2.43
N TYR A 543 30.12 -40.82 1.48
CA TYR A 543 30.01 -39.36 1.54
C TYR A 543 28.55 -38.92 1.64
N ARG A 544 27.67 -39.48 0.79
CA ARG A 544 26.23 -39.20 0.85
C ARG A 544 25.62 -39.60 2.21
N ALA A 545 26.02 -40.75 2.75
CA ALA A 545 25.60 -41.18 4.09
C ALA A 545 26.13 -40.24 5.19
N ALA A 546 27.37 -39.78 5.11
CA ALA A 546 27.94 -38.82 6.06
C ALA A 546 27.20 -37.47 6.03
N ARG A 547 26.96 -36.90 4.83
CA ARG A 547 26.18 -35.66 4.65
C ARG A 547 24.75 -35.78 5.17
N CYS A 548 24.14 -36.96 5.04
CA CYS A 548 22.81 -37.23 5.60
C CYS A 548 22.82 -37.18 7.14
N ILE A 549 23.87 -37.70 7.78
CA ILE A 549 24.02 -37.70 9.25
C ILE A 549 24.29 -36.29 9.79
N GLU A 550 25.04 -35.47 9.06
CA GLU A 550 25.31 -34.07 9.42
C GLU A 550 24.02 -33.25 9.53
N LEU A 551 23.01 -33.55 8.70
CA LEU A 551 21.72 -32.88 8.72
C LEU A 551 20.87 -33.18 9.96
N PHE A 552 21.25 -34.11 10.85
CA PHE A 552 20.51 -34.32 12.11
C PHE A 552 20.74 -33.18 13.12
N VAL A 553 21.80 -32.38 12.95
CA VAL A 553 21.99 -31.13 13.67
C VAL A 553 21.39 -30.01 12.83
N LEU A 554 20.07 -29.86 12.93
CA LEU A 554 19.31 -28.91 12.12
C LEU A 554 19.38 -27.49 12.67
N GLU A 555 19.59 -26.54 11.77
CA GLU A 555 19.18 -25.16 11.99
C GLU A 555 17.72 -25.00 11.53
N PRO A 556 16.94 -24.09 12.15
CA PRO A 556 15.56 -23.86 11.73
C PRO A 556 15.41 -23.53 10.23
N ALA A 557 16.40 -22.85 9.65
CA ALA A 557 16.43 -22.51 8.23
C ALA A 557 16.61 -23.72 7.30
N THR A 558 17.14 -24.85 7.78
CA THR A 558 17.47 -26.03 6.98
C THR A 558 16.44 -27.16 7.06
N ILE A 559 15.36 -26.99 7.86
CA ILE A 559 14.33 -28.02 8.11
C ILE A 559 13.78 -28.62 6.80
N ASP A 560 13.36 -27.78 5.86
CA ASP A 560 12.77 -28.26 4.61
C ASP A 560 13.81 -28.91 3.68
N HIS A 561 15.05 -28.41 3.69
CA HIS A 561 16.14 -29.01 2.93
C HIS A 561 16.44 -30.40 3.45
N ALA A 562 16.58 -30.56 4.77
CA ALA A 562 16.80 -31.84 5.40
C ALA A 562 15.65 -32.81 5.16
N ARG A 563 14.39 -32.35 5.24
CA ARG A 563 13.22 -33.17 4.90
C ARG A 563 13.28 -33.68 3.47
N SER A 564 13.67 -32.84 2.51
CA SER A 564 13.83 -33.23 1.11
C SER A 564 14.96 -34.25 0.93
N VAL A 565 16.13 -33.97 1.51
CA VAL A 565 17.31 -34.83 1.42
C VAL A 565 17.02 -36.20 2.03
N TRP A 566 16.42 -36.26 3.23
CA TRP A 566 16.08 -37.54 3.86
C TRP A 566 15.04 -38.34 3.06
N ARG A 567 14.06 -37.71 2.42
CA ARG A 567 13.10 -38.41 1.55
C ARG A 567 13.77 -38.99 0.31
N GLU A 568 14.66 -38.23 -0.33
CA GLU A 568 15.45 -38.74 -1.46
C GLU A 568 16.37 -39.89 -1.03
N PHE A 569 17.00 -39.73 0.14
CA PHE A 569 17.90 -40.71 0.74
C PHE A 569 17.19 -42.03 1.04
N LEU A 570 15.99 -42.00 1.62
CA LEU A 570 15.15 -43.19 1.88
C LEU A 570 14.73 -43.95 0.61
N GLY A 571 14.77 -43.31 -0.56
CA GLY A 571 14.50 -43.96 -1.84
C GLY A 571 15.67 -44.81 -2.36
N GLN A 572 16.83 -44.79 -1.68
CA GLN A 572 18.05 -45.44 -2.16
C GLN A 572 18.25 -46.83 -1.55
N PRO A 573 18.60 -47.87 -2.35
CA PRO A 573 18.81 -49.23 -1.83
C PRO A 573 19.91 -49.34 -0.76
N TRP A 574 20.94 -48.48 -0.83
CA TRP A 574 22.06 -48.47 0.12
C TRP A 574 21.74 -47.73 1.43
N ALA A 575 20.58 -47.07 1.52
CA ALA A 575 20.18 -46.30 2.69
C ALA A 575 19.48 -47.14 3.78
N VAL A 576 19.19 -48.42 3.51
CA VAL A 576 18.48 -49.35 4.43
C VAL A 576 18.96 -49.27 5.89
N PRO A 577 20.28 -49.20 6.20
CA PRO A 577 20.76 -49.11 7.57
C PRO A 577 20.31 -47.86 8.34
N PHE A 578 19.88 -46.82 7.63
CA PHE A 578 19.48 -45.52 8.17
C PHE A 578 17.97 -45.29 8.09
N HIS A 579 17.20 -46.23 7.54
CA HIS A 579 15.78 -46.01 7.25
C HIS A 579 15.00 -45.60 8.49
N ASP A 580 15.18 -46.30 9.61
CA ASP A 580 14.42 -46.02 10.83
C ASP A 580 14.70 -44.62 11.38
N CYS A 581 15.97 -44.22 11.46
CA CYS A 581 16.32 -42.89 11.98
C CYS A 581 15.90 -41.75 11.04
N CYS A 582 16.03 -41.91 9.73
CA CYS A 582 15.59 -40.91 8.76
C CYS A 582 14.05 -40.82 8.69
N ALA A 583 13.35 -41.96 8.75
CA ALA A 583 11.89 -42.00 8.77
C ALA A 583 11.33 -41.38 10.06
N GLN A 584 11.95 -41.66 11.21
CA GLN A 584 11.60 -41.00 12.48
C GLN A 584 11.86 -39.50 12.43
N ALA A 585 13.00 -39.06 11.90
CA ALA A 585 13.30 -37.63 11.73
C ALA A 585 12.27 -36.95 10.82
N ILE A 586 11.90 -37.57 9.69
CA ILE A 586 10.84 -37.06 8.81
C ILE A 586 9.49 -37.03 9.55
N ALA A 587 9.13 -38.08 10.29
CA ALA A 587 7.87 -38.13 11.04
C ALA A 587 7.79 -37.02 12.09
N ILE A 588 8.90 -36.74 12.79
CA ILE A 588 9.02 -35.60 13.71
C ILE A 588 8.83 -34.30 12.93
N LEU A 589 9.56 -34.09 11.81
CA LEU A 589 9.45 -32.88 10.99
C LEU A 589 8.09 -32.72 10.28
N ASP A 590 7.34 -33.79 10.10
CA ASP A 590 6.02 -33.81 9.44
C ASP A 590 4.85 -33.63 10.42
N GLN A 591 5.13 -33.44 11.71
CA GLN A 591 4.13 -33.05 12.70
C GLN A 591 3.41 -31.75 12.25
N PRO A 592 2.08 -31.65 12.37
CA PRO A 592 1.28 -30.50 11.90
C PRO A 592 1.82 -29.15 12.39
N GLU A 593 2.33 -29.10 13.60
CA GLU A 593 2.85 -27.92 14.28
C GLU A 593 4.12 -27.38 13.60
N LEU A 594 5.02 -28.26 13.16
CA LEU A 594 6.22 -27.89 12.41
C LEU A 594 5.92 -27.60 10.94
N ARG A 595 4.93 -28.28 10.35
CA ARG A 595 4.44 -27.96 9.00
C ARG A 595 3.73 -26.62 8.94
N ALA A 596 3.13 -26.18 10.04
CA ALA A 596 2.51 -24.86 10.16
C ALA A 596 3.54 -23.73 10.32
N MET A 597 4.79 -24.05 10.69
CA MET A 597 5.82 -23.03 10.79
C MET A 597 6.24 -22.53 9.41
N GLN A 598 6.23 -21.21 9.25
CA GLN A 598 6.58 -20.57 8.01
C GLN A 598 7.96 -19.91 8.14
N CYS A 599 8.92 -20.32 7.32
CA CYS A 599 10.17 -19.59 7.16
C CYS A 599 9.92 -18.30 6.35
N VAL A 600 10.33 -17.18 6.90
CA VAL A 600 10.28 -15.87 6.28
C VAL A 600 11.66 -15.22 6.29
N THR A 601 11.92 -14.40 5.28
CA THR A 601 13.11 -13.57 5.23
C THR A 601 12.71 -12.13 5.52
N VAL A 602 13.37 -11.51 6.49
CA VAL A 602 13.27 -10.08 6.76
C VAL A 602 14.46 -9.40 6.11
N THR A 603 14.20 -8.43 5.23
CA THR A 603 15.23 -7.67 4.53
C THR A 603 15.06 -6.19 4.86
N GLU A 604 16.08 -5.61 5.48
CA GLU A 604 16.26 -4.15 5.53
C GLU A 604 16.87 -3.71 4.20
N THR A 605 16.10 -2.96 3.40
CA THR A 605 16.47 -2.53 2.05
C THR A 605 16.29 -1.03 1.86
N ASP A 606 17.20 -0.47 1.08
CA ASP A 606 17.14 0.84 0.45
C ASP A 606 17.38 0.71 -1.06
N ASP A 607 17.10 -0.49 -1.61
CA ASP A 607 17.17 -0.74 -3.04
C ASP A 607 16.16 0.11 -3.80
N LEU A 608 16.62 0.71 -4.90
CA LEU A 608 15.83 1.58 -5.74
C LEU A 608 14.49 0.96 -6.16
N LEU A 609 14.52 -0.30 -6.61
CA LEU A 609 13.33 -0.96 -7.13
C LEU A 609 12.34 -1.27 -6.01
N ASP A 610 12.83 -1.76 -4.87
CA ASP A 610 11.98 -2.05 -3.70
C ASP A 610 11.24 -0.79 -3.22
N LEU A 611 11.92 0.35 -3.18
CA LEU A 611 11.34 1.63 -2.74
C LEU A 611 10.34 2.19 -3.73
N LEU A 612 10.66 2.13 -5.03
CA LEU A 612 9.71 2.53 -6.08
C LEU A 612 8.46 1.65 -6.06
N GLN A 613 8.55 0.43 -5.56
CA GLN A 613 7.42 -0.50 -5.47
C GLN A 613 6.62 -0.39 -4.17
N VAL A 614 6.96 0.50 -3.23
CA VAL A 614 6.33 0.53 -1.89
C VAL A 614 4.80 0.62 -1.92
N GLY A 615 4.22 1.36 -2.87
CA GLY A 615 2.77 1.46 -3.06
C GLY A 615 2.16 0.51 -4.09
N VAL A 616 2.96 -0.39 -4.66
CA VAL A 616 2.48 -1.40 -5.63
C VAL A 616 2.44 -2.79 -5.01
N MET A 617 3.45 -3.12 -4.19
CA MET A 617 3.60 -4.43 -3.56
C MET A 617 3.74 -4.25 -2.04
N PRO A 618 3.14 -5.13 -1.22
CA PRO A 618 2.29 -6.26 -1.61
C PRO A 618 0.83 -5.87 -1.85
N THR A 619 0.43 -4.66 -1.45
CA THR A 619 -0.91 -4.12 -1.68
C THR A 619 -0.82 -2.76 -2.38
N LEU A 620 -1.80 -2.48 -3.23
CA LEU A 620 -1.88 -1.22 -3.95
C LEU A 620 -2.26 -0.08 -2.99
N THR A 621 -1.48 0.99 -2.98
CA THR A 621 -1.74 2.19 -2.17
C THR A 621 -1.80 3.45 -3.04
N CYS A 622 -2.12 4.58 -2.40
CA CYS A 622 -2.11 5.87 -3.07
C CYS A 622 -0.70 6.38 -3.45
N GLN A 623 0.39 5.67 -3.11
CA GLN A 623 1.77 6.05 -3.45
C GLN A 623 2.34 5.13 -4.54
N ARG A 624 1.61 4.98 -5.65
CA ARG A 624 1.96 4.02 -6.72
C ARG A 624 2.21 4.72 -8.04
N TRP A 625 3.30 4.35 -8.71
CA TRP A 625 3.67 4.86 -10.05
C TRP A 625 2.80 4.31 -11.19
N THR A 626 1.95 3.33 -10.91
CA THR A 626 1.12 2.69 -11.94
C THR A 626 -0.10 3.53 -12.32
N GLU A 627 -0.48 4.53 -11.51
CA GLU A 627 -1.71 5.32 -11.68
C GLU A 627 -1.57 6.77 -11.19
N HIS A 628 -2.49 7.62 -11.67
CA HIS A 628 -2.65 9.01 -11.21
C HIS A 628 -3.39 9.01 -9.88
N THR A 629 -2.66 9.06 -8.78
CA THR A 629 -3.23 9.24 -7.45
C THR A 629 -2.81 10.60 -6.90
N SER A 630 -3.67 11.21 -6.09
CA SER A 630 -3.39 12.51 -5.46
C SER A 630 -2.13 12.52 -4.59
N TYR A 631 -1.65 11.35 -4.17
CA TYR A 631 -0.49 11.19 -3.28
C TYR A 631 0.75 10.57 -3.94
N ASN A 632 0.73 10.31 -5.26
CA ASN A 632 1.88 9.75 -5.98
C ASN A 632 3.12 10.65 -5.88
N HIS A 633 2.96 11.96 -5.85
CA HIS A 633 4.06 12.91 -5.74
C HIS A 633 4.90 12.73 -4.47
N CYS A 634 4.40 12.05 -3.43
CA CYS A 634 5.16 11.71 -2.23
C CYS A 634 6.06 10.47 -2.38
N LEU A 635 5.90 9.67 -3.45
CA LEU A 635 6.63 8.42 -3.64
C LEU A 635 8.15 8.65 -3.66
N LEU A 636 8.60 9.72 -4.31
CA LEU A 636 10.03 10.03 -4.40
C LEU A 636 10.68 10.34 -3.04
N ALA A 637 9.91 10.72 -2.01
CA ALA A 637 10.45 10.90 -0.67
C ALA A 637 10.98 9.57 -0.10
N TYR A 638 10.33 8.42 -0.37
CA TYR A 638 10.85 7.12 0.06
C TYR A 638 12.12 6.73 -0.67
N VAL A 639 12.27 7.18 -1.91
CA VAL A 639 13.41 6.86 -2.77
C VAL A 639 14.62 7.73 -2.44
N ALA A 640 14.40 9.05 -2.35
CA ALA A 640 15.47 10.04 -2.17
C ALA A 640 15.88 10.17 -0.70
N ASP A 641 14.95 10.16 0.26
CA ASP A 641 15.31 10.52 1.64
C ASP A 641 16.06 9.39 2.38
N PRO A 642 17.32 9.58 2.78
CA PRO A 642 18.07 8.57 3.51
C PRO A 642 17.57 8.33 4.93
N ASN A 643 16.75 9.19 5.53
CA ASN A 643 16.18 8.89 6.85
C ASN A 643 15.08 7.81 6.82
N LYS A 644 14.73 7.29 5.63
CA LYS A 644 13.71 6.27 5.45
C LYS A 644 14.37 4.99 4.97
N LYS A 645 13.97 3.86 5.53
CA LYS A 645 14.35 2.54 5.05
C LYS A 645 13.14 1.62 5.03
N LEU A 646 13.19 0.61 4.17
CA LEU A 646 12.11 -0.36 3.99
C LEU A 646 12.49 -1.69 4.63
N TRP A 647 11.63 -2.23 5.47
CA TRP A 647 11.72 -3.59 5.98
C TRP A 647 10.72 -4.43 5.21
N GLN A 648 11.24 -5.36 4.42
CA GLN A 648 10.45 -6.26 3.60
C GLN A 648 10.45 -7.65 4.22
N LEU A 649 9.26 -8.22 4.35
CA LEU A 649 9.07 -9.61 4.74
C LEU A 649 8.69 -10.43 3.52
N THR A 650 9.50 -11.42 3.16
CA THR A 650 9.22 -12.34 2.05
C THR A 650 9.02 -13.76 2.55
N SER A 651 8.09 -14.47 1.91
CA SER A 651 7.96 -15.91 2.09
C SER A 651 9.15 -16.64 1.45
N ARG A 652 9.28 -17.93 1.74
CA ARG A 652 10.24 -18.82 1.09
C ARG A 652 10.17 -18.80 -0.45
N ASN A 653 8.99 -18.57 -1.02
CA ASN A 653 8.78 -18.55 -2.47
C ASN A 653 9.14 -17.19 -3.10
N GLY A 654 9.70 -16.26 -2.32
CA GLY A 654 10.01 -14.90 -2.77
C GLY A 654 8.79 -13.98 -2.83
N GLU A 655 7.61 -14.43 -2.39
CA GLU A 655 6.41 -13.61 -2.32
C GLU A 655 6.57 -12.56 -1.21
N VAL A 656 6.34 -11.29 -1.52
CA VAL A 656 6.31 -10.22 -0.51
C VAL A 656 5.04 -10.37 0.34
N ILE A 657 5.21 -10.70 1.61
CA ILE A 657 4.12 -10.84 2.58
C ILE A 657 3.70 -9.46 3.09
N GLY A 658 4.70 -8.65 3.45
CA GLY A 658 4.50 -7.34 4.02
C GLY A 658 5.71 -6.43 3.92
N ARG A 659 5.47 -5.13 4.03
CA ARG A 659 6.47 -4.08 3.99
C ARG A 659 6.19 -3.04 5.06
N VAL A 660 7.22 -2.60 5.76
CA VAL A 660 7.14 -1.52 6.76
C VAL A 660 8.19 -0.48 6.42
N VAL A 661 7.79 0.78 6.29
CA VAL A 661 8.75 1.89 6.24
C VAL A 661 9.13 2.25 7.67
N VAL A 662 10.42 2.34 7.96
CA VAL A 662 10.90 2.88 9.24
C VAL A 662 11.61 4.19 8.99
N ARG A 663 11.24 5.21 9.76
CA ARG A 663 11.78 6.57 9.68
C ARG A 663 12.69 6.87 10.84
N LEU A 664 13.87 7.38 10.54
CA LEU A 664 14.75 7.99 11.49
C LEU A 664 14.31 9.45 11.72
N LEU A 665 13.98 9.78 12.97
CA LEU A 665 13.54 11.11 13.39
C LEU A 665 14.34 11.61 14.60
N PRO A 666 14.55 12.93 14.73
CA PRO A 666 15.09 13.50 15.96
C PRO A 666 14.08 13.35 17.11
N PHE A 667 14.53 12.88 18.29
CA PHE A 667 13.64 12.66 19.43
C PHE A 667 14.31 12.95 20.78
N LYS A 668 13.99 14.10 21.39
CA LYS A 668 14.57 14.56 22.66
C LYS A 668 16.11 14.56 22.59
N ARG A 669 16.80 13.80 23.47
CA ARG A 669 18.26 13.61 23.50
C ARG A 669 18.75 12.38 22.70
N SER A 670 17.86 11.76 21.93
CA SER A 670 18.03 10.49 21.24
C SER A 670 17.54 10.60 19.78
N ALA A 671 17.69 9.53 19.01
CA ALA A 671 17.03 9.35 17.71
C ALA A 671 15.87 8.36 17.87
N LEU A 672 14.82 8.51 17.06
CA LEU A 672 13.66 7.63 17.02
C LEU A 672 13.62 6.90 15.69
N LEU A 673 13.51 5.58 15.73
CA LEU A 673 13.07 4.73 14.62
C LEU A 673 11.54 4.59 14.72
N LEU A 674 10.83 5.45 13.98
CA LEU A 674 9.38 5.43 13.90
C LEU A 674 8.97 4.40 12.83
N MET A 675 8.29 3.35 13.26
CA MET A 675 7.74 2.33 12.37
C MET A 675 6.38 2.79 11.84
N GLU A 676 6.27 2.87 10.51
CA GLU A 676 4.99 3.06 9.84
C GLU A 676 4.15 1.78 9.89
N PRO A 677 2.84 1.86 9.66
CA PRO A 677 2.02 0.68 9.57
C PRO A 677 2.44 -0.21 8.39
N PRO A 678 2.42 -1.55 8.54
CA PRO A 678 2.73 -2.48 7.46
C PRO A 678 1.73 -2.40 6.32
N TYR A 679 2.24 -2.40 5.08
CA TYR A 679 1.50 -2.75 3.89
C TYR A 679 1.61 -4.26 3.68
N SER A 680 0.52 -5.01 3.80
CA SER A 680 0.53 -6.47 3.77
C SER A 680 -0.75 -7.06 3.17
N MET A 681 -0.64 -8.20 2.47
CA MET A 681 -1.81 -8.99 2.04
C MET A 681 -2.35 -9.88 3.17
N ARG A 682 -1.43 -10.40 3.99
CA ARG A 682 -1.70 -11.22 5.18
C ARG A 682 -0.76 -10.78 6.30
N TRP A 683 -1.29 -10.61 7.50
CA TRP A 683 -0.53 -10.15 8.66
C TRP A 683 -1.00 -10.89 9.90
N SER A 684 -0.05 -11.27 10.75
CA SER A 684 -0.31 -11.91 12.05
C SER A 684 0.68 -11.39 13.09
N ASP A 685 0.44 -11.77 14.33
CA ASP A 685 1.29 -11.38 15.45
C ASP A 685 2.74 -11.81 15.23
N ASP A 686 2.99 -13.04 14.78
CA ASP A 686 4.36 -13.52 14.54
C ASP A 686 5.11 -12.69 13.48
N HIS A 687 4.41 -12.21 12.44
CA HIS A 687 5.02 -11.31 11.44
C HIS A 687 5.49 -10.00 12.10
N THR A 688 4.66 -9.45 13.00
CA THR A 688 5.00 -8.25 13.78
C THR A 688 6.17 -8.50 14.73
N ARG A 689 6.20 -9.65 15.43
CA ARG A 689 7.30 -10.01 16.36
C ARG A 689 8.63 -10.06 15.64
N VAL A 690 8.66 -10.79 14.53
CA VAL A 690 9.85 -10.96 13.70
C VAL A 690 10.34 -9.59 13.18
N LEU A 691 9.44 -8.77 12.63
CA LEU A 691 9.84 -7.47 12.07
C LEU A 691 10.30 -6.50 13.15
N LEU A 692 9.57 -6.38 14.27
CA LEU A 692 9.98 -5.53 15.39
C LEU A 692 11.31 -5.97 15.98
N GLY A 693 11.56 -7.28 16.10
CA GLY A 693 12.83 -7.84 16.54
C GLY A 693 14.01 -7.38 15.67
N GLU A 694 13.85 -7.40 14.34
CA GLU A 694 14.88 -6.86 13.43
C GLU A 694 15.12 -5.36 13.63
N VAL A 695 14.06 -4.56 13.80
CA VAL A 695 14.19 -3.11 14.02
C VAL A 695 14.86 -2.83 15.36
N LEU A 696 14.55 -3.59 16.41
CA LEU A 696 15.21 -3.49 17.72
C LEU A 696 16.69 -3.87 17.64
N ARG A 697 17.05 -4.93 16.90
CA ARG A 697 18.45 -5.31 16.68
C ARG A 697 19.20 -4.23 15.90
N LYS A 698 18.58 -3.61 14.89
CA LYS A 698 19.14 -2.44 14.20
C LYS A 698 19.34 -1.26 15.17
N ALA A 699 18.36 -0.98 16.01
CA ALA A 699 18.44 0.08 17.01
C ALA A 699 19.56 -0.16 18.03
N ALA A 700 19.79 -1.41 18.45
CA ALA A 700 20.88 -1.76 19.37
C ALA A 700 22.26 -1.56 18.74
N ARG A 701 22.46 -2.00 17.49
CA ARG A 701 23.71 -1.74 16.76
C ARG A 701 23.97 -0.24 16.60
N LEU A 702 22.93 0.53 16.23
CA LEU A 702 23.02 1.99 16.16
C LEU A 702 23.32 2.63 17.50
N ALA A 703 22.68 2.17 18.59
CA ALA A 703 22.89 2.72 19.93
C ALA A 703 24.34 2.51 20.39
N LYS A 704 24.88 1.30 20.17
CA LYS A 704 26.29 0.97 20.43
C LYS A 704 27.23 1.85 19.60
N ALA A 705 26.96 1.98 18.31
CA ALA A 705 27.80 2.73 17.38
C ALA A 705 27.81 4.25 17.64
N VAL A 706 26.64 4.83 17.95
CA VAL A 706 26.49 6.27 18.23
C VAL A 706 26.88 6.60 19.68
N GLY A 707 26.93 5.61 20.58
CA GLY A 707 27.16 5.79 22.01
C GLY A 707 26.00 6.49 22.72
N LYS A 708 24.79 6.41 22.18
CA LYS A 708 23.58 7.04 22.74
C LYS A 708 22.38 6.09 22.60
N PRO A 709 21.40 6.15 23.50
CA PRO A 709 20.18 5.37 23.34
C PRO A 709 19.45 5.70 22.04
N ILE A 710 18.78 4.71 21.46
CA ILE A 710 17.90 4.84 20.29
C ILE A 710 16.48 4.44 20.70
N ALA A 711 15.50 5.28 20.42
CA ALA A 711 14.10 4.94 20.61
C ALA A 711 13.58 4.16 19.39
N VAL A 712 12.78 3.13 19.60
CA VAL A 712 11.96 2.49 18.55
C VAL A 712 10.51 2.71 18.94
N GLY A 713 9.63 3.11 18.04
CA GLY A 713 8.25 3.39 18.41
C GLY A 713 7.29 3.47 17.24
N TYR A 714 6.00 3.59 17.59
CA TYR A 714 4.90 3.76 16.65
C TYR A 714 3.91 4.80 17.18
N VAL A 715 3.17 5.44 16.28
CA VAL A 715 2.08 6.37 16.64
C VAL A 715 0.75 5.62 16.60
N GLY A 716 0.00 5.66 17.69
CA GLY A 716 -1.26 4.92 17.81
C GLY A 716 -2.35 5.46 16.90
N VAL A 717 -2.66 4.72 15.81
CA VAL A 717 -3.85 4.94 14.97
C VAL A 717 -4.92 3.90 15.34
N ARG A 718 -6.20 4.30 15.47
CA ARG A 718 -7.33 3.46 15.97
C ARG A 718 -7.48 2.07 15.34
N ARG A 719 -6.99 1.83 14.13
CA ARG A 719 -7.03 0.52 13.44
C ARG A 719 -6.04 -0.53 13.96
N TRP A 720 -5.22 -0.20 14.96
CA TRP A 720 -3.99 -0.95 15.28
C TRP A 720 -3.84 -1.31 16.76
N GLY A 721 -4.95 -1.55 17.47
CA GLY A 721 -4.94 -1.94 18.90
C GLY A 721 -4.13 -3.20 19.20
N GLU A 722 -3.87 -4.04 18.21
CA GLU A 722 -3.07 -5.27 18.31
C GLU A 722 -1.56 -4.98 18.36
N TRP A 723 -1.06 -4.03 17.55
CA TRP A 723 0.36 -3.62 17.57
C TRP A 723 0.78 -3.08 18.94
N GLY A 724 -0.10 -2.35 19.63
CA GLY A 724 0.22 -1.82 20.95
C GLY A 724 0.41 -2.90 22.01
N LYS A 725 -0.46 -3.92 22.04
CA LYS A 725 -0.32 -5.07 22.94
C LYS A 725 0.95 -5.87 22.65
N MET A 726 1.24 -6.07 21.38
CA MET A 726 2.43 -6.79 20.93
C MET A 726 3.73 -6.06 21.26
N PHE A 727 3.75 -4.74 21.05
CA PHE A 727 4.88 -3.90 21.42
C PHE A 727 5.12 -3.98 22.93
N GLU A 728 4.06 -4.04 23.74
CA GLU A 728 4.14 -4.28 25.20
C GLU A 728 4.59 -5.69 25.57
N GLU A 729 4.19 -6.73 24.83
CA GLU A 729 4.64 -8.12 25.06
C GLU A 729 6.12 -8.30 24.76
N LEU A 730 6.59 -7.81 23.61
CA LEU A 730 8.01 -7.90 23.23
C LEU A 730 8.87 -7.06 24.19
N ALA A 731 8.37 -5.91 24.62
CA ALA A 731 9.00 -5.09 25.65
C ALA A 731 9.24 -5.87 26.97
N LYS A 732 8.29 -6.72 27.37
CA LYS A 732 8.46 -7.61 28.54
C LYS A 732 9.61 -8.60 28.32
N GLY A 733 9.74 -9.17 27.11
CA GLY A 733 10.79 -10.14 26.77
C GLY A 733 12.21 -9.57 26.82
N VAL A 734 12.38 -8.26 26.56
CA VAL A 734 13.67 -7.55 26.64
C VAL A 734 13.86 -6.74 27.94
N GLU A 735 12.98 -6.94 28.93
CA GLU A 735 12.96 -6.20 30.19
C GLU A 735 13.02 -4.67 30.02
N VAL A 736 12.37 -4.13 28.99
CA VAL A 736 12.22 -2.70 28.75
C VAL A 736 10.75 -2.35 28.95
N LYS A 737 10.44 -1.34 29.77
CA LYS A 737 9.05 -0.87 29.87
C LYS A 737 8.74 0.07 28.70
N PRO A 738 7.65 -0.17 27.94
CA PRO A 738 7.22 0.77 26.91
C PRO A 738 6.82 2.08 27.57
N VAL A 739 7.23 3.18 26.95
CA VAL A 739 6.94 4.54 27.41
C VAL A 739 5.97 5.17 26.43
N THR A 740 4.88 5.72 26.94
CA THR A 740 3.98 6.55 26.15
C THR A 740 4.23 8.02 26.43
N ALA A 741 4.42 8.80 25.37
CA ALA A 741 4.63 10.24 25.48
C ALA A 741 3.86 11.01 24.42
N ASN A 742 3.53 12.24 24.77
CA ASN A 742 3.13 13.26 23.82
C ASN A 742 4.33 13.55 22.91
N PHE A 743 4.14 13.31 21.62
CA PHE A 743 5.14 13.48 20.58
C PHE A 743 4.61 14.48 19.55
N GLN A 744 5.32 15.58 19.38
CA GLN A 744 5.09 16.48 18.25
C GLN A 744 6.23 16.23 17.26
N PRO A 745 6.00 15.46 16.18
CA PRO A 745 7.05 15.17 15.23
C PRO A 745 7.44 16.45 14.52
N LYS A 746 8.74 16.74 14.52
CA LYS A 746 9.34 17.64 13.54
C LYS A 746 9.99 16.77 12.48
N LEU A 747 9.37 16.74 11.31
CA LEU A 747 9.92 16.02 10.18
C LEU A 747 11.19 16.71 9.70
N PRO A 748 12.27 15.96 9.43
CA PRO A 748 13.43 16.54 8.79
C PRO A 748 13.05 17.00 7.38
N GLU A 749 13.81 17.94 6.85
CA GLU A 749 13.57 18.48 5.52
C GLU A 749 13.74 17.38 4.46
N SER A 750 12.65 16.96 3.83
CA SER A 750 12.67 16.01 2.71
C SER A 750 13.43 16.61 1.53
N PHE A 751 14.10 15.78 0.73
CA PHE A 751 14.61 16.16 -0.58
C PHE A 751 13.46 16.37 -1.58
N ASN A 752 12.33 15.70 -1.33
CA ASN A 752 11.12 15.88 -2.09
C ASN A 752 10.27 17.05 -1.56
N ILE A 753 9.36 17.56 -2.41
CA ILE A 753 8.48 18.69 -2.07
C ILE A 753 7.45 18.35 -0.98
N ALA A 754 7.10 17.07 -0.89
CA ALA A 754 6.19 16.52 0.09
C ALA A 754 6.60 15.09 0.43
N GLU A 755 6.24 14.67 1.63
CA GLU A 755 6.34 13.29 2.04
C GLU A 755 4.98 12.79 2.49
N TYR A 756 4.80 11.48 2.50
CA TYR A 756 3.58 10.86 3.00
C TYR A 756 3.90 10.11 4.29
N SER A 757 3.02 10.09 5.28
CA SER A 757 3.12 9.22 6.46
C SER A 757 1.74 8.80 6.94
N ASP A 758 1.47 7.49 6.98
CA ASP A 758 0.22 6.95 7.51
C ASP A 758 0.06 7.22 9.01
N SER A 759 1.19 7.23 9.75
CA SER A 759 1.22 7.52 11.18
C SER A 759 0.96 8.99 11.51
N LEU A 760 1.28 9.90 10.59
CA LEU A 760 1.39 11.34 10.87
C LEU A 760 0.39 12.21 10.10
N GLY A 761 -0.60 11.61 9.45
CA GLY A 761 -1.73 12.35 8.84
C GLY A 761 -1.69 12.47 7.32
N GLY A 762 -1.03 11.54 6.62
CA GLY A 762 -1.05 11.45 5.16
C GLY A 762 0.03 12.29 4.50
N CYS A 763 -0.35 13.11 3.50
CA CYS A 763 0.60 13.96 2.78
C CYS A 763 0.98 15.20 3.61
N LEU A 764 2.28 15.41 3.76
CA LEU A 764 2.88 16.43 4.59
C LEU A 764 3.84 17.26 3.73
N PRO A 765 3.71 18.60 3.73
CA PRO A 765 4.66 19.48 3.05
C PRO A 765 6.08 19.34 3.61
N ARG A 766 7.07 19.66 2.79
CA ARG A 766 8.48 19.71 3.20
C ARG A 766 8.67 20.55 4.48
N GLY A 767 9.29 19.96 5.50
CA GLY A 767 9.64 20.63 6.77
C GLY A 767 8.45 20.93 7.69
N HIS A 768 7.27 20.34 7.43
CA HIS A 768 6.06 20.59 8.20
C HIS A 768 6.20 20.12 9.66
N VAL A 769 5.80 20.97 10.59
CA VAL A 769 5.61 20.61 12.00
C VAL A 769 4.15 20.26 12.18
N LEU A 770 3.87 19.04 12.63
CA LEU A 770 2.47 18.64 12.81
C LEU A 770 1.80 19.51 13.88
N PRO A 771 0.59 20.03 13.60
CA PRO A 771 -0.14 20.86 14.54
C PRO A 771 -0.67 20.06 15.73
N HIS A 772 -0.72 18.73 15.63
CA HIS A 772 -1.27 17.85 16.65
C HIS A 772 -0.18 17.05 17.36
N VAL A 773 -0.29 17.00 18.69
CA VAL A 773 0.50 16.11 19.53
C VAL A 773 -0.01 14.69 19.31
N ALA A 774 0.81 13.86 18.67
CA ALA A 774 0.58 12.45 18.51
C ALA A 774 0.92 11.70 19.81
N ARG A 775 0.21 10.60 20.08
CA ARG A 775 0.55 9.70 21.19
C ARG A 775 1.52 8.65 20.67
N LEU A 776 2.80 8.83 20.98
CA LEU A 776 3.88 7.91 20.64
C LEU A 776 4.07 6.90 21.77
N THR A 777 4.08 5.62 21.43
CA THR A 777 4.54 4.55 22.32
C THR A 777 5.88 4.05 21.80
N TYR A 778 6.90 4.00 22.67
CA TYR A 778 8.27 3.67 22.27
C TYR A 778 9.03 2.86 23.32
N LEU A 779 10.03 2.12 22.87
CA LEU A 779 11.05 1.44 23.66
C LEU A 779 12.36 2.20 23.53
N LEU A 780 13.10 2.29 24.64
CA LEU A 780 14.43 2.90 24.64
C LEU A 780 15.49 1.80 24.66
N VAL A 781 16.28 1.72 23.59
CA VAL A 781 17.37 0.75 23.44
C VAL A 781 18.67 1.42 23.83
N SER A 782 19.34 0.89 24.86
CA SER A 782 20.58 1.44 25.42
C SER A 782 21.82 0.83 24.78
N PRO A 783 22.96 1.56 24.71
CA PRO A 783 24.22 1.05 24.15
C PRO A 783 24.80 -0.17 24.88
N GLU A 784 24.47 -0.34 26.17
CA GLU A 784 25.02 -1.36 27.07
C GLU A 784 24.23 -2.68 27.06
N ARG A 785 23.03 -2.70 26.48
CA ARG A 785 22.21 -3.91 26.40
C ARG A 785 22.44 -4.56 25.04
N GLU A 786 22.97 -5.77 25.04
CA GLU A 786 22.90 -6.63 23.85
C GLU A 786 21.43 -6.93 23.58
N ALA A 787 21.01 -6.77 22.31
CA ALA A 787 19.67 -7.18 21.91
C ALA A 787 19.59 -8.70 22.04
N VAL A 788 18.71 -9.17 22.92
CA VAL A 788 18.46 -10.61 23.12
C VAL A 788 17.95 -11.18 21.79
N GLU A 789 18.52 -12.32 21.38
CA GLU A 789 18.36 -12.95 20.06
C GLU A 789 16.91 -13.12 19.59
#